data_AF-S2LPY4-F1
#
_entry.id   AF-S2LPY4-F1
#
_cell.length_a   1.000
_cell.length_b   1.000
_cell.length_c   1.000
_cell.angle_alpha   90.00
_cell.angle_beta   90.00
_cell.angle_gamma   90.00
#
_symmetry.space_group_name_H-M   'P 1'
#
loop_
_entity.id
_entity.type
_entity.pdbx_description
1 polymer ?
#
loop_
_entity_poly.entity_id
_entity_poly.type
_entity_poly.pdbx_seq_one_letter_code
_entity_poly.pdbx_strand_id
1 'polypeptide(L)'
;MIEKIMKAVKSGNKKRGRNITIGAVVGMLLSCTAAMGADDKYLWIRENSGEIEFNTKETTDVSGAGGNWKSVNPYEGNEWNEIDKTYTNNMELSISTNNGKSGYYDISYVVKISENLSEFNFINNSSITIKGMEDKDGYGVWNTGTIGNITNNEYITAAASAPENGYETYFGIRNDGTIENITNNGFITVRGKGNPSGIVNSRIINGMIKNNSLISITADYGSGIYNRGTTGTITNTGLITVINENTAGIENGGILNSNSLTNLTNDGSIETTGNGEINGVWNAGTIGNITNNGLITATGSDEGNGICNKYEITTLTNSGSIVGTGSKGHGIYNEESGKINGTLTNSGLIIGNSSSGTGNGIHNGERKSISALVNTGIIYGSTNAVKNSGTIGSFNNYGLLISGSTNVVDGISIEAYNDAGGQNKINNYGLAFTADGSGSYENHGASDANHNFGKTWDATIDGVAYKIRNVEADVNSTGGAITNIKSFKIEGGELYSDTTKINDSNSTSNVILNGITLLVSTGENKLDNSVVINAYGTAVKFDNAGGNLTLSGTTVNGGIDGTSYVIAGGSGDDTLTLKNGTNINGTIDGGTGNDTLNFNSALTRTNDGINIQHNISGFENMNINTNITLFEKTVKADGSVEGLKVTGAKNITIGANGVLTLRIDSANDNKHALSTGDNGTITSNGGKLLLALNGAGNESVISFGDTTLDKSLVTAHEAENEGDINFTTTSVLHNMVKRVSGRNEVIITSKADLPTIPDNLAYEKLNKIYQSLCSPLVNGLENFNVDDEKLSTFLGYLNDIYVGNPYSYSSELSRKSA
;
A
#
# COMPACT_ATOMS: atom_id res chain seq x y z
N MET A 1 -8.18 -36.33 11.60
CA MET A 1 -9.29 -35.38 11.80
C MET A 1 -9.47 -34.48 10.58
N ILE A 2 -8.40 -33.85 10.07
CA ILE A 2 -8.34 -33.08 8.82
C ILE A 2 -8.89 -33.84 7.59
N GLU A 3 -8.59 -35.13 7.44
CA GLU A 3 -9.08 -35.95 6.33
C GLU A 3 -10.62 -36.20 6.37
N LYS A 4 -11.22 -36.21 7.57
CA LYS A 4 -12.68 -36.29 7.75
C LYS A 4 -13.36 -34.96 7.44
N ILE A 5 -12.69 -33.84 7.70
CA ILE A 5 -13.16 -32.49 7.38
C ILE A 5 -13.13 -32.26 5.86
N MET A 6 -12.05 -32.67 5.17
CA MET A 6 -11.96 -32.60 3.70
C MET A 6 -13.04 -33.44 2.98
N LYS A 7 -13.44 -34.59 3.55
CA LYS A 7 -14.53 -35.40 3.01
C LYS A 7 -15.92 -34.78 3.23
N ALA A 8 -16.12 -34.06 4.34
CA ALA A 8 -17.37 -33.34 4.60
C ALA A 8 -17.56 -32.14 3.66
N VAL A 9 -16.48 -31.37 3.41
CA VAL A 9 -16.47 -30.21 2.51
C VAL A 9 -16.75 -30.61 1.05
N LYS A 10 -16.28 -31.78 0.59
CA LYS A 10 -16.62 -32.29 -0.76
C LYS A 10 -18.08 -32.76 -0.91
N SER A 11 -18.80 -33.04 0.17
CA SER A 11 -20.17 -33.57 0.13
C SER A 11 -21.29 -32.51 0.16
N GLY A 12 -20.98 -31.25 0.51
CA GLY A 12 -21.99 -30.19 0.72
C GLY A 12 -22.37 -29.34 -0.50
N ASN A 13 -21.64 -29.45 -1.61
CA ASN A 13 -21.69 -28.47 -2.72
C ASN A 13 -22.90 -28.56 -3.68
N LYS A 14 -24.06 -29.05 -3.22
CA LYS A 14 -25.25 -29.21 -4.09
C LYS A 14 -26.46 -28.34 -3.79
N LYS A 15 -26.43 -27.37 -2.86
CA LYS A 15 -27.55 -26.42 -2.72
C LYS A 15 -27.11 -24.97 -2.46
N ARG A 16 -27.50 -24.12 -3.42
CA ARG A 16 -27.48 -22.65 -3.51
C ARG A 16 -27.65 -21.90 -2.18
N GLY A 17 -26.82 -20.85 -2.02
CA GLY A 17 -27.23 -19.55 -1.47
C GLY A 17 -26.78 -19.23 -0.04
N ARG A 18 -25.52 -18.79 0.13
CA ARG A 18 -25.03 -17.78 1.11
C ARG A 18 -23.50 -17.69 0.98
N ASN A 19 -23.02 -16.59 0.39
CA ASN A 19 -21.59 -16.30 0.27
C ASN A 19 -21.06 -15.86 1.63
N ILE A 20 -20.36 -16.75 2.33
CA ILE A 20 -19.45 -16.38 3.43
C ILE A 20 -18.06 -16.44 2.82
N THR A 21 -17.41 -15.29 2.74
CA THR A 21 -16.09 -15.12 2.12
C THR A 21 -15.06 -15.96 2.87
N ILE A 22 -14.23 -16.70 2.12
CA ILE A 22 -13.18 -17.60 2.63
C ILE A 22 -12.23 -16.91 3.63
N GLY A 23 -12.07 -15.58 3.56
CA GLY A 23 -11.31 -14.78 4.54
C GLY A 23 -11.85 -14.83 5.97
N ALA A 24 -13.18 -14.91 6.16
CA ALA A 24 -13.79 -15.06 7.49
C ALA A 24 -13.56 -16.46 8.08
N VAL A 25 -13.38 -17.47 7.23
CA VAL A 25 -13.16 -18.86 7.63
C VAL A 25 -11.68 -19.14 7.92
N VAL A 26 -10.77 -18.47 7.21
CA VAL A 26 -9.32 -18.58 7.46
C VAL A 26 -8.93 -17.86 8.75
N GLY A 27 -9.49 -16.67 9.02
CA GLY A 27 -9.34 -16.01 10.33
C GLY A 27 -9.88 -16.84 11.50
N MET A 28 -10.98 -17.58 11.30
CA MET A 28 -11.56 -18.48 12.30
C MET A 28 -10.70 -19.73 12.55
N LEU A 29 -9.96 -20.24 11.56
CA LEU A 29 -9.14 -21.45 11.70
C LEU A 29 -7.78 -21.18 12.36
N LEU A 30 -7.18 -20.01 12.11
CA LEU A 30 -5.94 -19.57 12.75
C LEU A 30 -6.17 -19.12 14.21
N SER A 31 -7.32 -18.52 14.52
CA SER A 31 -7.69 -18.22 15.91
C SER A 31 -7.95 -19.47 16.76
N CYS A 32 -8.25 -20.62 16.12
CA CYS A 32 -8.62 -21.85 16.82
C CYS A 32 -7.48 -22.88 16.95
N THR A 33 -6.31 -22.65 16.37
CA THR A 33 -5.16 -23.57 16.50
C THR A 33 -4.19 -23.20 17.65
N ALA A 34 -4.35 -22.04 18.29
CA ALA A 34 -3.73 -21.72 19.58
C ALA A 34 -4.54 -22.24 20.80
N ALA A 35 -5.68 -22.90 20.57
CA ALA A 35 -6.50 -23.46 21.62
C ALA A 35 -5.95 -24.84 22.04
N MET A 36 -4.87 -24.84 22.84
CA MET A 36 -4.58 -25.80 23.92
C MET A 36 -3.17 -25.54 24.51
N GLY A 37 -3.05 -24.56 25.44
CA GLY A 37 -2.11 -24.68 26.58
C GLY A 37 -0.77 -23.94 26.58
N ALA A 38 -0.67 -22.65 26.22
CA ALA A 38 0.50 -21.83 26.54
C ALA A 38 0.14 -20.78 27.62
N ASP A 39 0.99 -20.66 28.66
CA ASP A 39 0.87 -19.63 29.69
C ASP A 39 0.99 -18.21 29.10
N ASP A 40 0.27 -17.25 29.68
CA ASP A 40 0.35 -15.83 29.31
C ASP A 40 1.79 -15.29 29.48
N LYS A 41 2.29 -14.59 28.45
CA LYS A 41 3.60 -13.94 28.40
C LYS A 41 3.43 -12.50 27.93
N TYR A 42 3.66 -11.56 28.83
CA TYR A 42 3.53 -10.13 28.60
C TYR A 42 4.65 -9.38 29.30
N LEU A 43 4.88 -8.14 28.88
CA LEU A 43 6.02 -7.36 29.30
C LEU A 43 5.61 -5.91 29.58
N TRP A 44 6.02 -5.39 30.72
CA TRP A 44 6.01 -3.95 30.99
C TRP A 44 7.45 -3.48 31.21
N ILE A 45 7.89 -2.52 30.38
CA ILE A 45 9.19 -1.86 30.43
C ILE A 45 9.02 -0.43 30.94
N ARG A 46 9.88 0.00 31.87
CA ARG A 46 9.92 1.40 32.32
C ARG A 46 11.33 1.84 32.67
N GLU A 47 11.52 3.14 32.82
CA GLU A 47 12.68 3.72 33.50
C GLU A 47 12.34 3.98 34.98
N ASN A 48 13.30 3.73 35.86
CA ASN A 48 13.22 4.04 37.28
C ASN A 48 14.60 4.47 37.80
N SER A 49 14.75 5.75 38.13
CA SER A 49 15.95 6.30 38.79
C SER A 49 17.27 6.08 38.02
N GLY A 50 17.20 6.10 36.69
CA GLY A 50 18.29 5.95 35.74
C GLY A 50 18.44 4.55 35.15
N GLU A 51 17.65 3.57 35.62
CA GLU A 51 17.74 2.17 35.21
C GLU A 51 16.47 1.72 34.49
N ILE A 52 16.63 0.89 33.44
CA ILE A 52 15.50 0.27 32.76
C ILE A 52 15.13 -1.01 33.48
N GLU A 53 13.85 -1.13 33.85
CA GLU A 53 13.31 -2.28 34.56
C GLU A 53 12.19 -2.96 33.74
N PHE A 54 12.10 -4.27 33.89
CA PHE A 54 11.12 -5.14 33.25
C PHE A 54 10.21 -5.80 34.29
N ASN A 55 8.93 -5.90 33.97
CA ASN A 55 7.92 -6.58 34.76
C ASN A 55 7.13 -7.57 33.90
N THR A 56 6.93 -8.77 34.43
CA THR A 56 6.15 -9.88 33.84
C THR A 56 5.05 -10.37 34.77
N LYS A 57 4.81 -9.65 35.86
CA LYS A 57 3.77 -9.94 36.84
C LYS A 57 2.60 -8.98 36.65
N GLU A 58 1.39 -9.49 36.85
CA GLU A 58 0.17 -8.69 36.83
C GLU A 58 0.27 -7.55 37.85
N THR A 59 -0.15 -6.37 37.43
CA THR A 59 -0.16 -5.17 38.26
C THR A 59 -1.60 -4.73 38.52
N THR A 60 -1.92 -4.42 39.77
CA THR A 60 -3.29 -4.08 40.18
C THR A 60 -3.58 -2.57 40.17
N ASP A 61 -2.61 -1.73 39.78
CA ASP A 61 -2.76 -0.28 39.71
C ASP A 61 -1.96 0.35 38.56
N VAL A 62 -2.22 1.64 38.32
CA VAL A 62 -1.62 2.43 37.23
C VAL A 62 -0.11 2.65 37.36
N SER A 63 0.43 2.58 38.58
CA SER A 63 1.86 2.79 38.87
C SER A 63 2.69 1.52 38.70
N GLY A 64 2.01 0.37 38.58
CA GLY A 64 2.67 -0.93 38.54
C GLY A 64 3.13 -1.42 39.90
N ALA A 65 2.52 -0.94 41.01
CA ALA A 65 2.89 -1.42 42.33
C ALA A 65 2.56 -2.92 42.47
N GLY A 66 3.41 -3.64 43.20
CA GLY A 66 3.29 -5.10 43.34
C GLY A 66 3.84 -5.90 42.16
N GLY A 67 4.34 -5.24 41.10
CA GLY A 67 5.08 -5.86 40.01
C GLY A 67 6.42 -6.46 40.43
N ASN A 68 6.96 -7.38 39.61
CA ASN A 68 8.23 -8.08 39.82
C ASN A 68 9.39 -7.42 39.08
N TRP A 69 9.51 -6.11 39.18
CA TRP A 69 10.50 -5.27 38.49
C TRP A 69 11.95 -5.76 38.66
N LYS A 70 12.64 -5.96 37.55
CA LYS A 70 14.06 -6.36 37.48
C LYS A 70 14.74 -5.66 36.31
N SER A 71 16.02 -5.31 36.44
CA SER A 71 16.80 -4.74 35.32
C SER A 71 17.33 -5.78 34.33
N VAL A 72 17.21 -7.06 34.65
CA VAL A 72 17.57 -8.16 33.74
C VAL A 72 16.38 -8.52 32.86
N ASN A 73 16.61 -8.65 31.55
CA ASN A 73 15.61 -9.14 30.59
C ASN A 73 14.96 -10.46 31.10
N PRO A 74 13.63 -10.52 31.22
CA PRO A 74 12.95 -11.66 31.84
C PRO A 74 12.75 -12.86 30.90
N TYR A 75 12.96 -12.71 29.60
CA TYR A 75 12.68 -13.75 28.60
C TYR A 75 13.94 -14.12 27.81
N GLU A 76 14.40 -15.36 27.94
CA GLU A 76 15.61 -15.87 27.26
C GLU A 76 15.49 -15.83 25.71
N GLY A 77 14.28 -15.91 25.16
CA GLY A 77 14.03 -15.78 23.72
C GLY A 77 14.02 -14.34 23.20
N ASN A 78 14.13 -13.34 24.10
CA ASN A 78 14.16 -11.93 23.76
C ASN A 78 15.50 -11.31 24.12
N GLU A 79 15.70 -10.07 23.70
CA GLU A 79 16.99 -9.39 23.74
C GLU A 79 16.85 -8.02 24.34
N TRP A 80 17.81 -7.63 25.16
CA TRP A 80 17.95 -6.27 25.64
C TRP A 80 19.39 -5.82 25.42
N ASN A 81 19.57 -4.87 24.51
CA ASN A 81 20.84 -4.24 24.22
C ASN A 81 20.91 -2.88 24.93
N GLU A 82 21.74 -2.81 25.97
CA GLU A 82 21.92 -1.61 26.80
C GLU A 82 22.59 -0.46 26.04
N ILE A 83 23.46 -0.76 25.07
CA ILE A 83 24.23 0.22 24.31
C ILE A 83 23.31 0.99 23.38
N ASP A 84 22.54 0.26 22.56
CA ASP A 84 21.61 0.83 21.59
C ASP A 84 20.21 1.07 22.19
N LYS A 85 20.06 0.80 23.49
CA LYS A 85 18.81 0.84 24.26
C LYS A 85 17.65 0.16 23.52
N THR A 86 17.91 -1.01 22.94
CA THR A 86 16.94 -1.69 22.08
C THR A 86 16.47 -2.99 22.71
N TYR A 87 15.15 -3.14 22.86
CA TYR A 87 14.52 -4.39 23.23
C TYR A 87 13.96 -5.08 21.98
N THR A 88 14.42 -6.30 21.72
CA THR A 88 13.96 -7.12 20.59
C THR A 88 13.12 -8.29 21.10
N ASN A 89 11.88 -8.37 20.64
CA ASN A 89 11.01 -9.53 20.85
C ASN A 89 11.18 -10.55 19.72
N ASN A 90 11.70 -11.74 20.00
CA ASN A 90 11.83 -12.83 19.01
C ASN A 90 11.03 -14.07 19.37
N MET A 91 10.13 -13.97 20.35
CA MET A 91 9.23 -15.06 20.72
C MET A 91 7.77 -14.61 20.70
N GLU A 92 6.87 -15.58 20.71
CA GLU A 92 5.45 -15.29 20.95
C GLU A 92 5.27 -14.68 22.34
N LEU A 93 4.83 -13.43 22.38
CA LEU A 93 4.23 -12.80 23.54
C LEU A 93 2.72 -12.83 23.35
N SER A 94 2.01 -13.29 24.37
CA SER A 94 0.56 -13.38 24.29
C SER A 94 -0.11 -13.22 25.62
N ILE A 95 -1.31 -12.69 25.62
CA ILE A 95 -2.12 -12.49 26.80
C ILE A 95 -3.55 -12.98 26.55
N SER A 96 -4.15 -13.65 27.53
CA SER A 96 -5.54 -14.11 27.52
C SER A 96 -6.36 -13.57 28.70
N THR A 97 -5.72 -12.96 29.70
CA THR A 97 -6.40 -12.30 30.82
C THR A 97 -6.01 -10.83 30.99
N ASN A 98 -6.77 -10.08 31.79
CA ASN A 98 -6.36 -8.72 32.18
C ASN A 98 -5.07 -8.76 32.99
N ASN A 99 -4.20 -7.76 32.81
CA ASN A 99 -2.90 -7.70 33.49
C ASN A 99 -2.50 -6.28 33.96
N GLY A 100 -3.37 -5.29 33.80
CA GLY A 100 -3.10 -3.91 34.21
C GLY A 100 -4.33 -3.05 34.46
N LYS A 101 -4.06 -1.79 34.83
CA LYS A 101 -5.06 -0.74 35.02
C LYS A 101 -4.76 0.50 34.18
N SER A 102 -5.83 1.11 33.66
CA SER A 102 -5.86 2.49 33.16
C SER A 102 -6.90 3.28 33.95
N GLY A 103 -6.44 4.05 34.94
CA GLY A 103 -7.33 4.64 35.94
C GLY A 103 -8.09 3.57 36.73
N TYR A 104 -9.43 3.62 36.67
CA TYR A 104 -10.30 2.64 37.32
C TYR A 104 -10.58 1.40 36.45
N TYR A 105 -10.23 1.44 35.16
CA TYR A 105 -10.55 0.40 34.19
C TYR A 105 -9.47 -0.69 34.17
N ASP A 106 -9.89 -1.95 34.20
CA ASP A 106 -9.02 -3.08 33.84
C ASP A 106 -8.67 -3.00 32.36
N ILE A 107 -7.44 -3.38 32.05
CA ILE A 107 -6.91 -3.41 30.69
C ILE A 107 -6.03 -4.64 30.51
N SER A 108 -5.76 -4.92 29.25
CA SER A 108 -4.80 -5.94 28.85
C SER A 108 -3.77 -5.35 27.92
N TYR A 109 -2.50 -5.64 28.18
CA TYR A 109 -1.41 -5.30 27.27
C TYR A 109 -0.51 -6.52 27.07
N VAL A 110 -0.02 -6.71 25.84
CA VAL A 110 1.08 -7.67 25.62
C VAL A 110 2.41 -6.99 25.95
N VAL A 111 2.62 -5.78 25.43
CA VAL A 111 3.80 -4.95 25.72
C VAL A 111 3.35 -3.57 26.17
N LYS A 112 3.79 -3.12 27.35
CA LYS A 112 3.61 -1.75 27.83
C LYS A 112 4.97 -1.09 28.02
N ILE A 113 5.10 0.16 27.58
CA ILE A 113 6.31 0.98 27.74
C ILE A 113 5.90 2.29 28.39
N SER A 114 6.54 2.68 29.49
CA SER A 114 6.16 3.88 30.27
C SER A 114 7.36 4.63 30.82
N GLU A 115 7.14 5.88 31.24
CA GLU A 115 8.19 6.80 31.72
C GLU A 115 9.09 7.32 30.60
N ASN A 116 10.12 8.09 30.93
CA ASN A 116 11.04 8.63 29.93
C ASN A 116 12.22 7.68 29.73
N LEU A 117 12.17 6.83 28.70
CA LEU A 117 13.28 5.95 28.32
C LEU A 117 14.19 6.58 27.24
N SER A 118 13.95 7.84 26.86
CA SER A 118 14.74 8.59 25.88
C SER A 118 14.87 7.87 24.53
N GLU A 119 16.05 7.39 24.15
CA GLU A 119 16.37 6.77 22.85
C GLU A 119 15.95 5.29 22.74
N PHE A 120 15.14 4.80 23.69
CA PHE A 120 14.73 3.40 23.74
C PHE A 120 14.02 2.95 22.46
N ASN A 121 14.39 1.79 21.93
CA ASN A 121 13.76 1.19 20.76
C ASN A 121 13.10 -0.14 21.10
N PHE A 122 11.95 -0.40 20.52
CA PHE A 122 11.27 -1.68 20.59
C PHE A 122 11.16 -2.30 19.20
N ILE A 123 11.61 -3.54 19.05
CA ILE A 123 11.51 -4.29 17.80
C ILE A 123 10.69 -5.56 18.06
N ASN A 124 9.64 -5.77 17.28
CA ASN A 124 8.93 -7.04 17.22
C ASN A 124 9.36 -7.84 15.99
N ASN A 125 10.05 -8.93 16.23
CA ASN A 125 10.48 -9.94 15.26
C ASN A 125 9.68 -11.24 15.42
N SER A 126 8.58 -11.27 16.16
CA SER A 126 7.78 -12.49 16.29
C SER A 126 6.30 -12.15 16.42
N SER A 127 5.54 -12.93 17.18
CA SER A 127 4.12 -12.68 17.38
C SER A 127 3.86 -11.95 18.69
N ILE A 128 3.08 -10.87 18.61
CA ILE A 128 2.42 -10.20 19.74
C ILE A 128 0.94 -10.46 19.59
N THR A 129 0.33 -11.19 20.53
CA THR A 129 -1.03 -11.70 20.37
C THR A 129 -1.92 -11.44 21.59
N ILE A 130 -3.03 -10.75 21.37
CA ILE A 130 -4.13 -10.70 22.35
C ILE A 130 -5.12 -11.82 22.00
N LYS A 131 -5.26 -12.79 22.91
CA LYS A 131 -6.15 -13.95 22.80
C LYS A 131 -7.48 -13.62 23.48
N GLY A 132 -8.57 -13.73 22.72
CA GLY A 132 -9.97 -13.46 23.10
C GLY A 132 -10.28 -13.25 24.59
N MET A 133 -10.71 -12.03 24.93
CA MET A 133 -10.97 -11.60 26.31
C MET A 133 -12.43 -11.18 26.49
N GLU A 134 -12.90 -11.25 27.74
CA GLU A 134 -14.20 -10.72 28.14
C GLU A 134 -14.04 -9.27 28.69
N ASP A 135 -14.71 -8.30 28.06
CA ASP A 135 -15.14 -7.02 28.62
C ASP A 135 -14.11 -5.87 28.85
N LYS A 136 -12.93 -5.80 28.19
CA LYS A 136 -11.92 -4.71 28.40
C LYS A 136 -11.14 -4.27 27.16
N ASP A 137 -10.44 -3.13 27.27
CA ASP A 137 -9.52 -2.62 26.25
C ASP A 137 -8.24 -3.46 26.18
N GLY A 138 -7.82 -3.80 24.96
CA GLY A 138 -6.62 -4.59 24.69
C GLY A 138 -5.57 -3.83 23.87
N TYR A 139 -4.32 -3.92 24.27
CA TYR A 139 -3.20 -3.26 23.60
C TYR A 139 -2.09 -4.26 23.20
N GLY A 140 -1.78 -4.39 21.92
CA GLY A 140 -0.62 -5.17 21.47
C GLY A 140 0.65 -4.53 22.03
N VAL A 141 0.93 -3.30 21.59
CA VAL A 141 1.98 -2.44 22.15
C VAL A 141 1.37 -1.14 22.65
N TRP A 142 1.56 -0.81 23.92
CA TRP A 142 1.08 0.43 24.53
C TRP A 142 2.23 1.28 25.05
N ASN A 143 2.48 2.43 24.42
CA ASN A 143 3.44 3.41 24.91
C ASN A 143 2.72 4.53 25.66
N THR A 144 3.10 4.77 26.91
CA THR A 144 2.74 5.98 27.68
C THR A 144 3.96 6.85 27.99
N GLY A 145 5.14 6.42 27.54
CA GLY A 145 6.44 7.01 27.84
C GLY A 145 6.99 7.90 26.73
N THR A 146 8.27 8.28 26.86
CA THR A 146 9.07 8.90 25.79
C THR A 146 10.11 7.91 25.31
N ILE A 147 10.05 7.52 24.04
CA ILE A 147 10.92 6.51 23.42
C ILE A 147 11.41 6.95 22.03
N GLY A 148 12.43 6.25 21.52
CA GLY A 148 12.91 6.30 20.15
C GLY A 148 11.91 5.64 19.20
N ASN A 149 12.19 4.41 18.75
CA ASN A 149 11.46 3.78 17.65
C ASN A 149 10.66 2.55 18.07
N ILE A 150 9.52 2.31 17.41
CA ILE A 150 8.84 1.02 17.38
C ILE A 150 8.95 0.43 15.98
N THR A 151 9.46 -0.79 15.85
CA THR A 151 9.50 -1.52 14.58
C THR A 151 8.75 -2.83 14.71
N ASN A 152 7.76 -3.07 13.86
CA ASN A 152 7.12 -4.37 13.70
C ASN A 152 7.60 -5.03 12.40
N ASN A 153 8.33 -6.13 12.49
CA ASN A 153 8.76 -6.92 11.34
C ASN A 153 7.85 -8.13 11.07
N GLU A 154 7.10 -8.56 12.08
CA GLU A 154 6.29 -9.78 12.06
C GLU A 154 4.82 -9.48 12.44
N TYR A 155 4.23 -10.22 13.38
CA TYR A 155 2.79 -10.17 13.64
C TYR A 155 2.47 -9.41 14.91
N ILE A 156 1.57 -8.44 14.82
CA ILE A 156 0.81 -7.89 15.94
C ILE A 156 -0.65 -8.23 15.67
N THR A 157 -1.20 -9.14 16.46
CA THR A 157 -2.59 -9.59 16.33
C THR A 157 -3.37 -9.26 17.59
N ALA A 158 -4.49 -8.57 17.44
CA ALA A 158 -5.41 -8.36 18.54
C ALA A 158 -6.81 -8.81 18.13
N ALA A 159 -7.28 -9.92 18.72
CA ALA A 159 -8.56 -10.54 18.33
C ALA A 159 -9.46 -10.75 19.54
N ALA A 160 -10.66 -10.15 19.51
CA ALA A 160 -11.72 -10.40 20.48
C ALA A 160 -12.48 -11.72 20.17
N SER A 161 -12.78 -12.51 21.19
CA SER A 161 -13.86 -13.50 21.14
C SER A 161 -15.15 -12.81 21.59
N ALA A 162 -15.93 -12.30 20.64
CA ALA A 162 -17.07 -11.43 20.93
C ALA A 162 -18.04 -11.98 22.00
N PRO A 163 -18.28 -11.25 23.10
CA PRO A 163 -19.55 -11.34 23.83
C PRO A 163 -20.63 -10.51 23.12
N GLU A 164 -21.90 -10.84 23.34
CA GLU A 164 -23.04 -10.26 22.61
C GLU A 164 -23.19 -8.74 22.80
N ASN A 165 -22.69 -8.13 23.90
CA ASN A 165 -23.10 -6.77 24.32
C ASN A 165 -21.98 -5.80 24.86
N GLY A 166 -20.70 -6.03 24.57
CA GLY A 166 -19.59 -5.17 25.07
C GLY A 166 -19.10 -4.09 24.08
N TYR A 167 -18.72 -2.90 24.59
CA TYR A 167 -17.95 -1.85 23.88
C TYR A 167 -16.46 -2.04 24.15
N GLU A 168 -15.84 -3.02 23.52
CA GLU A 168 -14.41 -3.33 23.69
C GLU A 168 -13.59 -2.58 22.65
N THR A 169 -12.37 -2.15 22.97
CA THR A 169 -11.49 -1.51 21.97
C THR A 169 -10.11 -2.14 21.98
N TYR A 170 -9.70 -2.68 20.83
CA TYR A 170 -8.41 -3.33 20.65
C TYR A 170 -7.48 -2.49 19.78
N PHE A 171 -6.20 -2.44 20.14
CA PHE A 171 -5.21 -1.65 19.43
C PHE A 171 -3.99 -2.51 19.11
N GLY A 172 -3.50 -2.44 17.86
CA GLY A 172 -2.21 -3.04 17.50
C GLY A 172 -1.08 -2.33 18.24
N ILE A 173 -0.90 -1.04 17.92
CA ILE A 173 0.04 -0.13 18.59
C ILE A 173 -0.72 1.10 19.04
N ARG A 174 -0.63 1.48 20.33
CA ARG A 174 -1.20 2.73 20.85
C ARG A 174 -0.12 3.55 21.53
N ASN A 175 0.04 4.79 21.06
CA ASN A 175 0.89 5.80 21.66
C ASN A 175 0.07 6.85 22.41
N ASP A 176 0.19 6.87 23.73
CA ASP A 176 -0.29 7.94 24.61
C ASP A 176 0.87 8.77 25.18
N GLY A 177 2.09 8.62 24.63
CA GLY A 177 3.31 9.33 25.00
C GLY A 177 4.03 9.99 23.80
N THR A 178 5.35 9.94 23.78
CA THR A 178 6.19 10.46 22.68
C THR A 178 6.97 9.30 22.06
N ILE A 179 6.96 9.23 20.73
CA ILE A 179 7.74 8.28 19.93
C ILE A 179 8.47 9.07 18.84
N GLU A 180 9.67 8.65 18.45
CA GLU A 180 10.35 9.18 17.27
C GLU A 180 9.72 8.61 15.98
N ASN A 181 9.77 7.29 15.76
CA ASN A 181 9.15 6.63 14.61
C ASN A 181 8.40 5.34 14.94
N ILE A 182 7.41 5.00 14.12
CA ILE A 182 6.79 3.67 14.05
C ILE A 182 6.97 3.12 12.64
N THR A 183 7.57 1.94 12.49
CA THR A 183 7.71 1.25 11.20
C THR A 183 7.03 -0.11 11.24
N ASN A 184 6.06 -0.34 10.36
CA ASN A 184 5.43 -1.65 10.15
C ASN A 184 5.93 -2.29 8.83
N ASN A 185 6.81 -3.26 8.95
CA ASN A 185 7.25 -4.15 7.86
C ASN A 185 6.51 -5.50 7.86
N GLY A 186 5.84 -5.85 8.96
CA GLY A 186 5.04 -7.06 9.09
C GLY A 186 3.54 -6.82 9.00
N PHE A 187 2.77 -7.61 9.75
CA PHE A 187 1.31 -7.56 9.77
C PHE A 187 0.81 -6.99 11.09
N ILE A 188 -0.07 -6.00 11.01
CA ILE A 188 -0.89 -5.58 12.15
C ILE A 188 -2.32 -5.98 11.81
N THR A 189 -2.86 -6.98 12.51
CA THR A 189 -4.23 -7.45 12.31
C THR A 189 -5.04 -7.24 13.58
N VAL A 190 -6.10 -6.44 13.49
CA VAL A 190 -6.97 -6.17 14.63
C VAL A 190 -8.40 -6.52 14.30
N ARG A 191 -9.03 -7.32 15.16
CA ARG A 191 -10.43 -7.69 15.08
C ARG A 191 -11.10 -7.47 16.42
N GLY A 192 -12.14 -6.64 16.45
CA GLY A 192 -12.90 -6.38 17.66
C GLY A 192 -14.20 -5.65 17.39
N LYS A 193 -15.12 -5.67 18.35
CA LYS A 193 -16.27 -4.74 18.35
C LYS A 193 -15.79 -3.32 18.66
N GLY A 194 -16.66 -2.32 18.59
CA GLY A 194 -16.32 -0.94 18.95
C GLY A 194 -15.35 -0.27 17.96
N ASN A 195 -14.34 0.46 18.46
CA ASN A 195 -13.49 1.35 17.66
C ASN A 195 -12.00 0.91 17.56
N PRO A 196 -11.70 -0.37 17.29
CA PRO A 196 -10.34 -0.86 17.31
C PRO A 196 -9.49 -0.21 16.21
N SER A 197 -8.18 -0.14 16.41
CA SER A 197 -7.30 0.50 15.44
C SER A 197 -5.95 -0.19 15.32
N GLY A 198 -5.38 -0.15 14.11
CA GLY A 198 -4.05 -0.73 13.87
C GLY A 198 -2.98 0.03 14.63
N ILE A 199 -2.83 1.32 14.33
CA ILE A 199 -1.91 2.24 15.01
C ILE A 199 -2.67 3.47 15.48
N VAL A 200 -2.53 3.86 16.74
CA VAL A 200 -3.12 5.09 17.30
C VAL A 200 -2.03 5.97 17.88
N ASN A 201 -2.03 7.25 17.49
CA ASN A 201 -1.24 8.29 18.14
C ASN A 201 -2.17 9.28 18.86
N SER A 202 -2.18 9.26 20.18
CA SER A 202 -2.92 10.21 21.02
C SER A 202 -2.08 11.42 21.47
N ARG A 203 -0.76 11.41 21.24
CA ARG A 203 0.16 12.46 21.71
C ARG A 203 1.16 12.89 20.65
N ILE A 204 2.41 12.47 20.69
CA ILE A 204 3.46 12.99 19.79
C ILE A 204 4.18 11.83 19.10
N ILE A 205 4.25 11.91 17.77
CA ILE A 205 5.21 11.18 16.94
C ILE A 205 6.03 12.23 16.19
N ASN A 206 7.29 12.42 16.58
CA ASN A 206 8.13 13.48 16.02
C ASN A 206 8.42 13.24 14.53
N GLY A 207 8.82 12.01 14.21
CA GLY A 207 9.20 11.57 12.88
C GLY A 207 8.01 11.02 12.12
N MET A 208 7.99 9.71 11.87
CA MET A 208 7.04 9.09 10.95
C MET A 208 6.35 7.83 11.47
N ILE A 209 5.13 7.60 10.97
CA ILE A 209 4.51 6.27 10.90
C ILE A 209 4.71 5.77 9.46
N LYS A 210 5.42 4.66 9.29
CA LYS A 210 5.66 4.04 7.98
C LYS A 210 5.03 2.66 7.93
N ASN A 211 4.04 2.47 7.04
CA ASN A 211 3.50 1.14 6.74
C ASN A 211 4.09 0.64 5.42
N ASN A 212 4.93 -0.39 5.47
CA ASN A 212 5.52 -1.04 4.30
C ASN A 212 4.82 -2.35 3.92
N SER A 213 3.95 -2.87 4.81
CA SER A 213 3.27 -4.14 4.61
C SER A 213 1.78 -4.02 4.96
N LEU A 214 1.19 -4.94 5.71
CA LEU A 214 -0.25 -4.99 5.94
C LEU A 214 -0.66 -4.39 7.29
N ILE A 215 -1.64 -3.51 7.26
CA ILE A 215 -2.51 -3.20 8.40
C ILE A 215 -3.93 -3.61 8.02
N SER A 216 -4.50 -4.57 8.75
CA SER A 216 -5.82 -5.15 8.44
C SER A 216 -6.74 -5.07 9.65
N ILE A 217 -7.85 -4.38 9.51
CA ILE A 217 -8.81 -4.14 10.60
C ILE A 217 -10.18 -4.66 10.22
N THR A 218 -10.84 -5.38 11.11
CA THR A 218 -12.24 -5.80 10.95
C THR A 218 -13.00 -5.49 12.24
N ALA A 219 -13.97 -4.59 12.16
CA ALA A 219 -14.57 -4.02 13.36
C ALA A 219 -15.96 -3.42 13.15
N ASP A 220 -16.59 -2.88 14.20
CA ASP A 220 -17.78 -2.04 14.04
C ASP A 220 -17.40 -0.66 13.47
N TYR A 221 -16.39 -0.01 14.07
CA TYR A 221 -15.94 1.36 13.78
C TYR A 221 -14.40 1.49 13.78
N GLY A 222 -13.74 0.64 12.99
CA GLY A 222 -12.30 0.50 12.99
C GLY A 222 -11.55 1.57 12.19
N SER A 223 -10.25 1.68 12.50
CA SER A 223 -9.33 2.46 11.67
C SER A 223 -7.96 1.82 11.49
N GLY A 224 -7.33 2.01 10.33
CA GLY A 224 -5.97 1.53 10.08
C GLY A 224 -4.96 2.29 10.93
N ILE A 225 -4.90 3.61 10.72
CA ILE A 225 -4.06 4.53 11.49
C ILE A 225 -4.93 5.69 11.98
N TYR A 226 -4.93 5.96 13.29
CA TYR A 226 -5.62 7.09 13.90
C TYR A 226 -4.64 8.07 14.55
N ASN A 227 -4.43 9.23 13.91
CA ASN A 227 -3.72 10.36 14.50
C ASN A 227 -4.68 11.32 15.23
N ARG A 228 -4.68 11.24 16.56
CA ARG A 228 -5.32 12.22 17.48
C ARG A 228 -4.32 13.23 18.05
N GLY A 229 -3.04 12.98 17.86
CA GLY A 229 -1.92 13.77 18.34
C GLY A 229 -1.27 14.65 17.26
N THR A 230 -0.02 15.04 17.52
CA THR A 230 0.87 15.62 16.51
C THR A 230 1.72 14.52 15.91
N THR A 231 1.73 14.41 14.59
CA THR A 231 2.57 13.46 13.84
C THR A 231 3.33 14.22 12.76
N GLY A 232 4.62 13.95 12.59
CA GLY A 232 5.40 14.45 11.46
C GLY A 232 4.82 13.93 10.15
N THR A 233 5.11 12.67 9.80
CA THR A 233 4.69 12.09 8.51
C THR A 233 3.99 10.74 8.70
N ILE A 234 2.98 10.47 7.87
CA ILE A 234 2.47 9.11 7.64
C ILE A 234 2.84 8.72 6.21
N THR A 235 3.50 7.58 6.04
CA THR A 235 3.85 7.01 4.73
C THR A 235 3.29 5.60 4.61
N ASN A 236 2.37 5.39 3.68
CA ASN A 236 1.90 4.07 3.32
C ASN A 236 2.52 3.65 1.99
N THR A 237 3.40 2.66 2.01
CA THR A 237 3.91 1.95 0.82
C THR A 237 3.37 0.51 0.74
N GLY A 238 2.64 0.05 1.77
CA GLY A 238 1.99 -1.26 1.84
C GLY A 238 0.49 -1.22 1.57
N LEU A 239 -0.26 -2.09 2.24
CA LEU A 239 -1.72 -2.16 2.18
C LEU A 239 -2.31 -1.83 3.56
N ILE A 240 -3.24 -0.88 3.61
CA ILE A 240 -4.12 -0.63 4.76
C ILE A 240 -5.52 -1.04 4.34
N THR A 241 -6.11 -2.03 5.00
CA THR A 241 -7.48 -2.48 4.75
C THR A 241 -8.31 -2.42 6.03
N VAL A 242 -9.51 -1.82 5.94
CA VAL A 242 -10.43 -1.68 7.06
C VAL A 242 -11.82 -2.12 6.63
N ILE A 243 -12.42 -3.05 7.37
CA ILE A 243 -13.77 -3.56 7.14
C ILE A 243 -14.63 -3.19 8.36
N ASN A 244 -15.60 -2.31 8.17
CA ASN A 244 -16.52 -1.84 9.21
C ASN A 244 -17.91 -2.46 9.07
N GLU A 245 -18.29 -3.29 10.03
CA GLU A 245 -19.49 -4.13 9.98
C GLU A 245 -20.77 -3.39 10.43
N ASN A 246 -20.68 -2.22 11.08
CA ASN A 246 -21.82 -1.52 11.68
C ASN A 246 -22.12 -0.15 11.02
N THR A 247 -23.41 0.24 10.98
CA THR A 247 -23.94 1.37 10.19
C THR A 247 -23.88 2.74 10.88
N ALA A 248 -23.63 2.84 12.19
CA ALA A 248 -23.95 4.05 12.97
C ALA A 248 -22.76 4.95 13.38
N GLY A 249 -21.54 4.70 12.87
CA GLY A 249 -20.32 5.42 13.26
C GLY A 249 -19.92 6.50 12.26
N ILE A 250 -19.27 7.56 12.77
CA ILE A 250 -18.84 8.74 12.01
C ILE A 250 -17.30 8.88 11.90
N GLU A 251 -16.53 7.99 12.54
CA GLU A 251 -15.06 8.00 12.59
C GLU A 251 -14.50 6.68 12.04
N ASN A 252 -14.83 6.40 10.78
CA ASN A 252 -14.49 5.15 10.12
C ASN A 252 -13.53 5.42 8.96
N GLY A 253 -12.34 4.82 8.99
CA GLY A 253 -11.47 4.97 7.82
C GLY A 253 -10.07 4.40 7.90
N GLY A 254 -9.38 4.47 6.77
CA GLY A 254 -8.06 3.87 6.61
C GLY A 254 -7.05 4.66 7.41
N ILE A 255 -7.07 5.98 7.22
CA ILE A 255 -6.30 6.95 8.00
C ILE A 255 -7.23 8.03 8.53
N LEU A 256 -7.28 8.18 9.85
CA LEU A 256 -8.02 9.22 10.53
C LEU A 256 -7.05 10.25 11.12
N ASN A 257 -7.28 11.53 10.86
CA ASN A 257 -6.55 12.64 11.46
C ASN A 257 -7.52 13.59 12.19
N SER A 258 -7.42 13.67 13.51
CA SER A 258 -8.23 14.59 14.35
C SER A 258 -7.42 15.75 14.93
N ASN A 259 -6.14 15.88 14.58
CA ASN A 259 -5.28 16.92 15.14
C ASN A 259 -4.23 17.39 14.13
N SER A 260 -2.93 17.18 14.32
CA SER A 260 -1.91 17.74 13.42
C SER A 260 -1.08 16.65 12.75
N LEU A 261 -1.05 16.68 11.43
CA LEU A 261 -0.22 15.83 10.59
C LEU A 261 0.53 16.70 9.58
N THR A 262 1.86 16.63 9.52
CA THR A 262 2.59 17.47 8.55
C THR A 262 2.43 16.94 7.14
N ASN A 263 2.67 15.64 6.91
CA ASN A 263 2.54 15.03 5.59
C ASN A 263 1.87 13.66 5.65
N LEU A 264 1.01 13.38 4.66
CA LEU A 264 0.52 12.05 4.34
C LEU A 264 0.99 11.68 2.92
N THR A 265 1.76 10.59 2.80
CA THR A 265 2.17 10.03 1.51
C THR A 265 1.59 8.63 1.37
N ASN A 266 0.83 8.40 0.30
CA ASN A 266 0.33 7.08 -0.06
C ASN A 266 0.93 6.64 -1.40
N ASP A 267 1.90 5.75 -1.34
CA ASP A 267 2.49 5.06 -2.49
C ASP A 267 2.01 3.61 -2.61
N GLY A 268 1.25 3.12 -1.62
CA GLY A 268 0.61 1.80 -1.60
C GLY A 268 -0.91 1.90 -1.76
N SER A 269 -1.64 0.99 -1.12
CA SER A 269 -3.11 1.00 -1.13
C SER A 269 -3.71 1.27 0.25
N ILE A 270 -4.75 2.10 0.31
CA ILE A 270 -5.60 2.36 1.48
C ILE A 270 -7.03 2.08 1.08
N GLU A 271 -7.69 1.19 1.80
CA GLU A 271 -8.99 0.68 1.36
C GLU A 271 -9.90 0.40 2.52
N THR A 272 -11.04 1.05 2.48
CA THR A 272 -12.01 0.93 3.54
C THR A 272 -13.34 0.52 2.97
N THR A 273 -13.97 -0.45 3.61
CA THR A 273 -15.29 -0.91 3.24
C THR A 273 -16.14 -1.02 4.50
N GLY A 274 -17.43 -0.80 4.37
CA GLY A 274 -18.32 -1.01 5.50
C GLY A 274 -19.71 -0.45 5.32
N ASN A 275 -20.46 -0.53 6.40
CA ASN A 275 -21.80 0.03 6.47
C ASN A 275 -21.76 1.49 6.96
N GLY A 276 -22.70 2.32 6.53
CA GLY A 276 -22.77 3.73 6.90
C GLY A 276 -21.80 4.62 6.12
N GLU A 277 -21.25 5.64 6.80
CA GLU A 277 -20.21 6.53 6.27
C GLU A 277 -18.83 5.90 6.46
N ILE A 278 -18.08 5.79 5.36
CA ILE A 278 -16.75 5.17 5.31
C ILE A 278 -15.80 6.11 4.56
N ASN A 279 -14.60 6.29 5.12
CA ASN A 279 -13.59 7.19 4.57
C ASN A 279 -12.27 6.46 4.27
N GLY A 280 -11.60 6.78 3.17
CA GLY A 280 -10.25 6.27 2.91
C GLY A 280 -9.27 7.03 3.79
N VAL A 281 -9.29 8.36 3.65
CA VAL A 281 -8.69 9.32 4.57
C VAL A 281 -9.76 10.24 5.12
N TRP A 282 -9.79 10.41 6.43
CA TRP A 282 -10.68 11.36 7.10
C TRP A 282 -9.86 12.38 7.88
N ASN A 283 -10.07 13.65 7.57
CA ASN A 283 -9.36 14.77 8.21
C ASN A 283 -10.34 15.67 8.97
N ALA A 284 -10.37 15.52 10.29
CA ALA A 284 -10.92 16.47 11.24
C ALA A 284 -9.80 17.18 12.02
N GLY A 285 -8.71 17.53 11.33
CA GLY A 285 -7.59 18.27 11.88
C GLY A 285 -6.90 19.15 10.83
N THR A 286 -5.60 19.33 10.98
CA THR A 286 -4.71 19.95 10.00
C THR A 286 -3.85 18.86 9.37
N ILE A 287 -3.85 18.82 8.04
CA ILE A 287 -2.85 18.11 7.25
C ILE A 287 -2.10 19.16 6.45
N GLY A 288 -0.77 19.16 6.50
CA GLY A 288 0.03 19.98 5.60
C GLY A 288 -0.19 19.50 4.16
N ASN A 289 0.46 18.41 3.77
CA ASN A 289 0.37 17.90 2.40
C ASN A 289 -0.15 16.47 2.35
N ILE A 290 -1.06 16.19 1.41
CA ILE A 290 -1.41 14.84 0.99
C ILE A 290 -0.78 14.60 -0.39
N THR A 291 0.01 13.53 -0.53
CA THR A 291 0.52 13.03 -1.81
C THR A 291 0.01 11.61 -2.00
N ASN A 292 -0.83 11.39 -3.00
CA ASN A 292 -1.32 10.07 -3.37
C ASN A 292 -0.75 9.64 -4.73
N ASN A 293 0.15 8.67 -4.73
CA ASN A 293 0.68 8.02 -5.93
C ASN A 293 0.11 6.61 -6.13
N GLY A 294 -0.45 6.01 -5.07
CA GLY A 294 -1.11 4.71 -5.09
C GLY A 294 -2.64 4.81 -5.09
N LEU A 295 -3.29 3.91 -4.37
CA LEU A 295 -4.75 3.77 -4.34
C LEU A 295 -5.32 4.19 -2.99
N ILE A 296 -6.38 5.01 -2.99
CA ILE A 296 -7.20 5.33 -1.83
C ILE A 296 -8.65 5.04 -2.20
N THR A 297 -9.29 4.08 -1.53
CA THR A 297 -10.69 3.70 -1.76
C THR A 297 -11.49 3.69 -0.47
N ALA A 298 -12.77 4.05 -0.59
CA ALA A 298 -13.73 3.97 0.48
C ALA A 298 -15.10 3.54 -0.05
N THR A 299 -15.64 2.44 0.46
CA THR A 299 -16.94 1.89 0.08
C THR A 299 -17.86 1.82 1.28
N GLY A 300 -18.79 2.77 1.39
CA GLY A 300 -19.82 2.80 2.43
C GLY A 300 -21.20 2.42 1.88
N SER A 301 -22.05 1.77 2.67
CA SER A 301 -23.45 1.54 2.25
C SER A 301 -24.20 2.86 2.05
N ASP A 302 -23.90 3.86 2.88
CA ASP A 302 -24.60 5.15 2.89
C ASP A 302 -23.74 6.21 2.23
N GLU A 303 -22.52 6.41 2.72
CA GLU A 303 -21.59 7.40 2.19
C GLU A 303 -20.17 6.82 2.13
N GLY A 304 -19.52 6.92 0.98
CA GLY A 304 -18.14 6.45 0.80
C GLY A 304 -17.29 7.57 0.25
N ASN A 305 -16.30 8.03 1.02
CA ASN A 305 -15.44 9.14 0.66
C ASN A 305 -13.99 8.67 0.52
N GLY A 306 -13.39 8.78 -0.67
CA GLY A 306 -11.96 8.50 -0.81
C GLY A 306 -11.14 9.36 0.15
N ILE A 307 -11.39 10.67 0.15
CA ILE A 307 -10.91 11.62 1.15
C ILE A 307 -12.08 12.49 1.65
N CYS A 308 -12.34 12.47 2.95
CA CYS A 308 -13.24 13.42 3.61
C CYS A 308 -12.42 14.43 4.42
N ASN A 309 -12.62 15.72 4.15
CA ASN A 309 -11.93 16.83 4.78
C ASN A 309 -12.92 17.74 5.49
N LYS A 310 -12.93 17.67 6.82
CA LYS A 310 -13.78 18.49 7.70
C LYS A 310 -13.11 19.81 8.08
N TYR A 311 -11.78 19.86 8.12
CA TYR A 311 -10.99 21.04 8.47
C TYR A 311 -9.93 21.36 7.42
N GLU A 312 -8.65 21.35 7.72
CA GLU A 312 -7.65 21.98 6.86
C GLU A 312 -6.72 20.96 6.22
N ILE A 313 -6.58 21.06 4.89
CA ILE A 313 -5.48 20.50 4.12
C ILE A 313 -4.76 21.69 3.47
N THR A 314 -3.43 21.75 3.52
CA THR A 314 -2.70 22.81 2.80
C THR A 314 -2.64 22.47 1.31
N THR A 315 -2.09 21.33 0.93
CA THR A 315 -2.06 20.88 -0.48
C THR A 315 -2.46 19.41 -0.61
N LEU A 316 -3.02 19.07 -1.78
CA LEU A 316 -3.38 17.70 -2.13
C LEU A 316 -2.90 17.43 -3.56
N THR A 317 -1.96 16.51 -3.72
CA THR A 317 -1.46 16.05 -5.01
C THR A 317 -1.87 14.61 -5.21
N ASN A 318 -2.64 14.35 -6.27
CA ASN A 318 -3.07 13.01 -6.66
C ASN A 318 -2.50 12.65 -8.03
N SER A 319 -1.63 11.65 -8.07
CA SER A 319 -1.12 11.01 -9.30
C SER A 319 -1.62 9.57 -9.44
N GLY A 320 -2.05 8.97 -8.33
CA GLY A 320 -2.69 7.65 -8.27
C GLY A 320 -4.21 7.71 -8.43
N SER A 321 -4.94 6.92 -7.65
CA SER A 321 -6.41 6.88 -7.68
C SER A 321 -7.02 7.17 -6.31
N ILE A 322 -8.04 8.04 -6.28
CA ILE A 322 -8.88 8.33 -5.11
C ILE A 322 -10.33 8.03 -5.47
N VAL A 323 -10.95 7.07 -4.77
CA VAL A 323 -12.27 6.54 -5.10
C VAL A 323 -13.17 6.51 -3.87
N GLY A 324 -14.36 7.12 -3.96
CA GLY A 324 -15.42 6.94 -2.98
C GLY A 324 -16.65 6.30 -3.61
N THR A 325 -17.19 5.27 -2.96
CA THR A 325 -18.34 4.49 -3.42
C THR A 325 -19.38 4.38 -2.32
N GLY A 326 -20.65 4.67 -2.61
CA GLY A 326 -21.73 4.39 -1.66
C GLY A 326 -23.11 4.75 -2.18
N SER A 327 -24.11 4.90 -1.30
CA SER A 327 -25.35 5.57 -1.73
C SER A 327 -25.06 7.04 -2.07
N LYS A 328 -24.09 7.65 -1.38
CA LYS A 328 -23.38 8.86 -1.79
C LYS A 328 -21.89 8.52 -1.90
N GLY A 329 -21.31 8.60 -3.08
CA GLY A 329 -19.89 8.31 -3.26
C GLY A 329 -19.13 9.56 -3.62
N HIS A 330 -18.10 9.92 -2.86
CA HIS A 330 -17.27 11.09 -3.16
C HIS A 330 -15.80 10.72 -3.29
N GLY A 331 -15.16 11.06 -4.41
CA GLY A 331 -13.71 10.93 -4.48
C GLY A 331 -13.05 11.78 -3.40
N ILE A 332 -13.37 13.08 -3.42
CA ILE A 332 -12.98 14.04 -2.38
C ILE A 332 -14.21 14.80 -1.90
N TYR A 333 -14.42 14.87 -0.58
CA TYR A 333 -15.50 15.60 0.04
C TYR A 333 -14.97 16.62 1.05
N ASN A 334 -15.20 17.92 0.82
CA ASN A 334 -15.05 18.94 1.85
C ASN A 334 -16.38 19.13 2.59
N GLU A 335 -16.39 18.78 3.87
CA GLU A 335 -17.54 18.89 4.77
C GLU A 335 -17.27 19.94 5.87
N GLU A 336 -18.28 20.27 6.69
CA GLU A 336 -18.15 21.08 7.92
C GLU A 336 -17.47 22.44 7.71
N SER A 337 -16.18 22.55 8.04
CA SER A 337 -15.35 23.76 7.83
C SER A 337 -14.17 23.47 6.89
N GLY A 338 -14.33 22.47 6.02
CA GLY A 338 -13.34 21.91 5.12
C GLY A 338 -12.73 22.95 4.19
N LYS A 339 -11.41 23.00 4.18
CA LYS A 339 -10.61 23.87 3.31
C LYS A 339 -9.41 23.12 2.75
N ILE A 340 -9.16 23.35 1.47
CA ILE A 340 -7.88 23.09 0.82
C ILE A 340 -7.27 24.45 0.52
N ASN A 341 -6.36 24.91 1.38
CA ASN A 341 -5.90 26.31 1.40
C ASN A 341 -4.93 26.65 0.26
N GLY A 342 -4.21 25.65 -0.25
CA GLY A 342 -3.34 25.73 -1.43
C GLY A 342 -4.00 25.10 -2.65
N THR A 343 -3.23 24.28 -3.36
CA THR A 343 -3.66 23.66 -4.63
C THR A 343 -4.06 22.20 -4.42
N LEU A 344 -5.21 21.83 -4.98
CA LEU A 344 -5.55 20.45 -5.31
C LEU A 344 -5.07 20.18 -6.74
N THR A 345 -4.03 19.37 -6.89
CA THR A 345 -3.49 18.96 -8.18
C THR A 345 -3.86 17.51 -8.44
N ASN A 346 -4.62 17.26 -9.50
CA ASN A 346 -4.97 15.92 -9.95
C ASN A 346 -4.30 15.61 -11.29
N SER A 347 -3.44 14.61 -11.35
CA SER A 347 -2.90 14.01 -12.57
C SER A 347 -3.30 12.53 -12.75
N GLY A 348 -3.87 11.92 -11.70
CA GLY A 348 -4.42 10.57 -11.73
C GLY A 348 -5.95 10.55 -11.83
N LEU A 349 -6.58 9.70 -11.01
CA LEU A 349 -8.03 9.48 -10.97
C LEU A 349 -8.66 10.02 -9.67
N ILE A 350 -9.75 10.76 -9.78
CA ILE A 350 -10.66 11.09 -8.67
C ILE A 350 -12.07 10.65 -9.05
N ILE A 351 -12.65 9.71 -8.31
CA ILE A 351 -13.86 8.98 -8.71
C ILE A 351 -14.88 8.98 -7.56
N GLY A 352 -16.12 9.40 -7.84
CA GLY A 352 -17.25 9.28 -6.92
C GLY A 352 -18.39 8.43 -7.48
N ASN A 353 -18.54 7.21 -6.98
CA ASN A 353 -19.53 6.25 -7.45
C ASN A 353 -20.74 6.18 -6.51
N SER A 354 -21.94 6.41 -7.04
CA SER A 354 -23.18 6.19 -6.32
C SER A 354 -23.94 4.98 -6.83
N SER A 355 -24.50 4.19 -5.91
CA SER A 355 -25.43 3.09 -6.19
C SER A 355 -26.89 3.52 -6.27
N SER A 356 -27.28 4.64 -5.64
CA SER A 356 -28.69 5.07 -5.55
C SER A 356 -28.92 6.56 -5.26
N GLY A 357 -27.96 7.27 -4.65
CA GLY A 357 -27.98 8.72 -4.40
C GLY A 357 -26.98 9.48 -5.27
N THR A 358 -26.13 10.34 -4.67
CA THR A 358 -25.24 11.23 -5.41
C THR A 358 -23.78 10.76 -5.44
N GLY A 359 -23.22 10.54 -6.63
CA GLY A 359 -21.80 10.23 -6.82
C GLY A 359 -21.03 11.42 -7.38
N ASN A 360 -20.13 12.02 -6.62
CA ASN A 360 -19.37 13.20 -7.06
C ASN A 360 -17.88 12.92 -7.07
N GLY A 361 -17.16 13.22 -8.15
CA GLY A 361 -15.69 13.15 -8.12
C GLY A 361 -15.15 14.03 -7.01
N ILE A 362 -15.55 15.30 -7.02
CA ILE A 362 -15.27 16.26 -5.94
C ILE A 362 -16.57 16.89 -5.48
N HIS A 363 -16.82 16.86 -4.17
CA HIS A 363 -17.91 17.57 -3.52
C HIS A 363 -17.35 18.63 -2.58
N ASN A 364 -17.52 19.91 -2.90
CA ASN A 364 -17.15 21.03 -2.05
C ASN A 364 -18.42 21.64 -1.42
N GLY A 365 -18.73 21.27 -0.17
CA GLY A 365 -19.98 21.66 0.49
C GLY A 365 -20.13 23.17 0.76
N GLU A 366 -21.29 23.55 1.27
CA GLU A 366 -21.63 24.97 1.51
C GLU A 366 -20.66 25.68 2.44
N ARG A 367 -20.15 26.87 2.07
CA ARG A 367 -19.17 27.65 2.89
C ARG A 367 -17.79 26.97 3.03
N LYS A 368 -17.49 25.94 2.23
CA LYS A 368 -16.19 25.26 2.18
C LYS A 368 -15.33 25.89 1.09
N SER A 369 -14.01 25.70 1.10
CA SER A 369 -13.15 26.30 0.09
C SER A 369 -12.05 25.40 -0.47
N ILE A 370 -11.85 25.48 -1.77
CA ILE A 370 -10.63 25.02 -2.45
C ILE A 370 -10.00 26.25 -3.07
N SER A 371 -8.78 26.63 -2.66
CA SER A 371 -8.16 27.86 -3.17
C SER A 371 -7.80 27.76 -4.65
N ALA A 372 -7.19 26.65 -5.06
CA ALA A 372 -6.90 26.36 -6.46
C ALA A 372 -7.10 24.88 -6.77
N LEU A 373 -7.60 24.59 -7.98
CA LEU A 373 -7.74 23.24 -8.52
C LEU A 373 -7.10 23.15 -9.90
N VAL A 374 -6.20 22.20 -10.07
CA VAL A 374 -5.55 21.90 -11.36
C VAL A 374 -5.81 20.45 -11.69
N ASN A 375 -6.59 20.20 -12.75
CA ASN A 375 -6.86 18.85 -13.22
C ASN A 375 -6.14 18.58 -14.54
N THR A 376 -5.16 17.68 -14.54
CA THR A 376 -4.51 17.11 -15.72
C THR A 376 -4.92 15.66 -15.97
N GLY A 377 -5.48 14.99 -14.96
CA GLY A 377 -5.99 13.62 -15.01
C GLY A 377 -7.50 13.54 -15.28
N ILE A 378 -8.18 12.63 -14.57
CA ILE A 378 -9.62 12.40 -14.69
C ILE A 378 -10.32 12.69 -13.37
N ILE A 379 -11.41 13.46 -13.43
CA ILE A 379 -12.38 13.59 -12.34
C ILE A 379 -13.71 13.05 -12.85
N TYR A 380 -14.20 11.98 -12.22
CA TYR A 380 -15.45 11.33 -12.56
C TYR A 380 -16.39 11.28 -11.35
N GLY A 381 -17.68 11.49 -11.57
CA GLY A 381 -18.69 11.09 -10.61
C GLY A 381 -19.94 10.57 -11.29
N SER A 382 -20.63 9.58 -10.70
CA SER A 382 -21.86 9.05 -11.30
C SER A 382 -23.00 10.07 -11.35
N THR A 383 -22.89 11.20 -10.64
CA THR A 383 -23.81 12.34 -10.66
C THR A 383 -23.16 13.62 -11.18
N ASN A 384 -21.98 14.01 -10.67
CA ASN A 384 -21.22 15.15 -11.16
C ASN A 384 -19.72 14.86 -11.05
N ALA A 385 -18.92 15.30 -12.02
CA ALA A 385 -17.47 15.35 -11.83
C ALA A 385 -17.13 16.26 -10.64
N VAL A 386 -17.73 17.44 -10.60
CA VAL A 386 -17.54 18.42 -9.52
C VAL A 386 -18.88 19.01 -9.10
N LYS A 387 -19.20 18.87 -7.81
CA LYS A 387 -20.31 19.55 -7.15
C LYS A 387 -19.74 20.59 -6.18
N ASN A 388 -20.06 21.86 -6.39
CA ASN A 388 -19.59 22.95 -5.57
C ASN A 388 -20.74 23.78 -5.01
N SER A 389 -20.97 23.69 -3.71
CA SER A 389 -21.86 24.59 -2.97
C SER A 389 -21.07 25.66 -2.18
N GLY A 390 -19.75 25.58 -2.19
CA GLY A 390 -18.83 26.52 -1.54
C GLY A 390 -18.11 27.44 -2.53
N THR A 391 -16.82 27.62 -2.29
CA THR A 391 -15.92 28.44 -3.10
C THR A 391 -14.78 27.59 -3.67
N ILE A 392 -14.62 27.63 -4.98
CA ILE A 392 -13.39 27.23 -5.66
C ILE A 392 -12.78 28.50 -6.23
N GLY A 393 -11.57 28.87 -5.78
CA GLY A 393 -10.94 30.15 -6.12
C GLY A 393 -10.53 30.22 -7.59
N SER A 394 -9.64 29.32 -8.02
CA SER A 394 -9.29 29.11 -9.41
C SER A 394 -9.41 27.64 -9.78
N PHE A 395 -9.87 27.32 -10.98
CA PHE A 395 -9.94 25.95 -11.47
C PHE A 395 -9.54 25.91 -12.95
N ASN A 396 -8.40 25.29 -13.24
CA ASN A 396 -8.00 24.96 -14.61
C ASN A 396 -8.20 23.46 -14.87
N ASN A 397 -9.05 23.14 -15.84
CA ASN A 397 -9.21 21.77 -16.32
C ASN A 397 -8.42 21.55 -17.61
N TYR A 398 -7.36 20.76 -17.53
CA TYR A 398 -6.54 20.29 -18.65
C TYR A 398 -6.83 18.83 -19.03
N GLY A 399 -7.52 18.08 -18.16
CA GLY A 399 -7.83 16.66 -18.34
C GLY A 399 -9.31 16.40 -18.68
N LEU A 400 -9.89 15.37 -18.06
CA LEU A 400 -11.30 15.00 -18.27
C LEU A 400 -12.16 15.30 -17.03
N LEU A 401 -13.33 15.90 -17.25
CA LEU A 401 -14.44 15.98 -16.30
C LEU A 401 -15.59 15.14 -16.82
N ILE A 402 -15.99 14.10 -16.08
CA ILE A 402 -16.95 13.13 -16.57
C ILE A 402 -18.07 12.93 -15.55
N SER A 403 -19.32 12.89 -16.03
CA SER A 403 -20.48 12.54 -15.21
C SER A 403 -21.21 11.31 -15.73
N GLY A 404 -21.69 10.45 -14.83
CA GLY A 404 -22.62 9.37 -15.14
C GLY A 404 -24.08 9.82 -15.30
N SER A 405 -24.37 11.11 -15.08
CA SER A 405 -25.72 11.70 -15.12
C SER A 405 -25.77 12.89 -16.07
N THR A 406 -26.86 13.66 -16.06
CA THR A 406 -27.13 14.73 -17.04
C THR A 406 -26.19 15.92 -16.94
N ASN A 407 -25.74 16.30 -15.75
CA ASN A 407 -24.90 17.48 -15.54
C ASN A 407 -23.47 17.07 -15.19
N VAL A 408 -22.48 17.59 -15.93
CA VAL A 408 -21.07 17.32 -15.62
C VAL A 408 -20.64 17.99 -14.32
N VAL A 409 -21.11 19.21 -14.07
CA VAL A 409 -20.81 19.97 -12.86
C VAL A 409 -22.07 20.61 -12.26
N ASP A 410 -22.03 20.90 -10.96
CA ASP A 410 -23.11 21.59 -10.23
C ASP A 410 -22.54 22.70 -9.33
N GLY A 411 -23.21 23.85 -9.30
CA GLY A 411 -22.79 25.05 -8.54
C GLY A 411 -21.43 25.65 -8.94
N ILE A 412 -20.96 25.34 -10.15
CA ILE A 412 -19.77 25.89 -10.79
C ILE A 412 -19.99 25.94 -12.31
N SER A 413 -19.42 26.95 -12.99
CA SER A 413 -19.61 27.13 -14.44
C SER A 413 -18.39 26.70 -15.23
N ILE A 414 -18.60 25.95 -16.31
CA ILE A 414 -17.55 25.65 -17.30
C ILE A 414 -17.48 26.83 -18.27
N GLU A 415 -16.31 27.45 -18.34
CA GLU A 415 -16.03 28.62 -19.18
C GLU A 415 -14.99 28.26 -20.26
N ALA A 416 -14.86 29.13 -21.26
CA ALA A 416 -13.81 29.01 -22.26
C ALA A 416 -12.41 29.04 -21.61
N TYR A 417 -11.45 28.33 -22.20
CA TYR A 417 -10.08 28.19 -21.67
C TYR A 417 -9.38 29.54 -21.37
N ASN A 418 -9.72 30.59 -22.12
CA ASN A 418 -9.15 31.93 -22.04
C ASN A 418 -10.05 32.94 -21.31
N ASP A 419 -11.09 32.50 -20.61
CA ASP A 419 -11.84 33.39 -19.72
C ASP A 419 -10.90 34.01 -18.69
N ALA A 420 -11.24 35.20 -18.20
CA ALA A 420 -10.51 35.82 -17.10
C ALA A 420 -10.54 34.94 -15.82
N GLY A 421 -11.43 33.94 -15.80
CA GLY A 421 -11.61 33.00 -14.72
C GLY A 421 -12.24 33.68 -13.52
N GLY A 422 -11.91 33.14 -12.35
CA GLY A 422 -12.36 33.64 -11.06
C GLY A 422 -13.11 32.59 -10.27
N GLN A 423 -13.70 33.03 -9.17
CA GLN A 423 -14.38 32.16 -8.24
C GLN A 423 -15.51 31.38 -8.91
N ASN A 424 -15.54 30.06 -8.66
CA ASN A 424 -16.56 29.14 -9.15
C ASN A 424 -16.69 29.15 -10.68
N LYS A 425 -15.56 29.31 -11.37
CA LYS A 425 -15.43 29.15 -12.82
C LYS A 425 -14.32 28.16 -13.15
N ILE A 426 -14.55 27.37 -14.18
CA ILE A 426 -13.60 26.39 -14.71
C ILE A 426 -13.07 26.92 -16.03
N ASN A 427 -11.79 27.28 -16.08
CA ASN A 427 -11.10 27.51 -17.33
C ASN A 427 -10.85 26.15 -17.99
N ASN A 428 -11.69 25.80 -18.95
CA ASN A 428 -11.70 24.46 -19.52
C ASN A 428 -10.84 24.38 -20.79
N TYR A 429 -9.67 23.77 -20.66
CA TYR A 429 -8.79 23.38 -21.76
C TYR A 429 -9.07 21.95 -22.23
N GLY A 430 -9.42 21.06 -21.29
CA GLY A 430 -9.71 19.65 -21.54
C GLY A 430 -11.14 19.39 -22.03
N LEU A 431 -11.64 18.18 -21.74
CA LEU A 431 -12.99 17.75 -22.12
C LEU A 431 -13.91 17.64 -20.90
N ALA A 432 -15.19 17.93 -21.12
CA ALA A 432 -16.25 17.79 -20.13
C ALA A 432 -17.50 17.18 -20.78
N PHE A 433 -17.90 15.98 -20.35
CA PHE A 433 -19.02 15.24 -20.97
C PHE A 433 -19.69 14.26 -20.00
N THR A 434 -20.86 13.79 -20.36
CA THR A 434 -21.60 12.74 -19.66
C THR A 434 -21.36 11.39 -20.35
N ALA A 435 -21.34 10.31 -19.57
CA ALA A 435 -21.17 8.95 -20.05
C ALA A 435 -22.04 8.00 -19.21
N ASP A 436 -23.08 7.43 -19.82
CA ASP A 436 -24.06 6.58 -19.12
C ASP A 436 -23.62 5.10 -18.99
N GLY A 437 -22.39 4.78 -19.43
CA GLY A 437 -21.86 3.41 -19.47
C GLY A 437 -22.38 2.55 -20.63
N SER A 438 -23.33 3.03 -21.43
CA SER A 438 -23.84 2.33 -22.63
C SER A 438 -22.98 2.56 -23.88
N GLY A 439 -21.96 3.43 -23.77
CA GLY A 439 -21.19 3.95 -24.90
C GLY A 439 -21.83 5.20 -25.55
N SER A 440 -22.85 5.78 -24.91
CA SER A 440 -23.45 7.05 -25.32
C SER A 440 -22.83 8.21 -24.53
N TYR A 441 -22.54 9.31 -25.22
CA TYR A 441 -21.89 10.48 -24.62
C TYR A 441 -22.61 11.77 -24.99
N GLU A 442 -22.72 12.69 -24.04
CA GLU A 442 -23.28 14.03 -24.29
C GLU A 442 -22.35 15.12 -23.75
N ASN A 443 -22.19 16.20 -24.49
CA ASN A 443 -21.42 17.36 -24.07
C ASN A 443 -22.04 18.02 -22.82
N HIS A 444 -21.23 18.70 -22.01
CA HIS A 444 -21.66 19.41 -20.79
C HIS A 444 -22.70 20.54 -21.00
N GLY A 445 -23.11 20.82 -22.24
CA GLY A 445 -24.17 21.75 -22.60
C GLY A 445 -24.73 21.47 -24.01
N ALA A 446 -26.05 21.55 -24.17
CA ALA A 446 -26.77 21.16 -25.39
C ALA A 446 -26.53 22.08 -26.61
N SER A 447 -25.95 23.27 -26.42
CA SER A 447 -25.79 24.31 -27.46
C SER A 447 -24.36 24.88 -27.58
N ASP A 448 -23.36 24.27 -26.93
CA ASP A 448 -22.13 24.99 -26.63
C ASP A 448 -21.09 25.01 -27.78
N ALA A 449 -20.57 26.19 -28.09
CA ALA A 449 -19.41 26.40 -28.97
C ALA A 449 -18.07 26.05 -28.28
N ASN A 450 -18.10 25.80 -26.97
CA ASN A 450 -16.92 25.56 -26.12
C ASN A 450 -16.72 24.07 -25.74
N HIS A 451 -17.28 23.13 -26.50
CA HIS A 451 -17.18 21.68 -26.25
C HIS A 451 -15.75 21.11 -26.31
N ASN A 452 -14.78 21.86 -26.82
CA ASN A 452 -13.34 21.52 -26.90
C ASN A 452 -12.93 20.27 -27.73
N PHE A 453 -13.85 19.39 -28.14
CA PHE A 453 -13.55 18.31 -29.10
C PHE A 453 -12.87 18.85 -30.37
N GLY A 454 -11.78 18.19 -30.78
CA GLY A 454 -10.94 18.56 -31.92
C GLY A 454 -10.10 19.83 -31.71
N LYS A 455 -10.07 20.40 -30.51
CA LYS A 455 -9.25 21.59 -30.19
C LYS A 455 -7.92 21.20 -29.56
N THR A 456 -6.94 22.07 -29.75
CA THR A 456 -5.62 22.00 -29.10
C THR A 456 -5.30 23.36 -28.49
N TRP A 457 -4.76 23.35 -27.28
CA TRP A 457 -4.39 24.56 -26.54
C TRP A 457 -2.95 24.52 -26.03
N ASP A 458 -2.35 25.70 -25.94
CA ASP A 458 -1.10 25.91 -25.23
C ASP A 458 -1.37 26.27 -23.77
N ALA A 459 -0.68 25.61 -22.84
CA ALA A 459 -0.77 25.91 -21.41
C ALA A 459 0.62 25.88 -20.77
N THR A 460 0.80 26.67 -19.71
CA THR A 460 1.98 26.54 -18.84
C THR A 460 1.51 26.00 -17.49
N ILE A 461 1.95 24.79 -17.15
CA ILE A 461 1.59 24.09 -15.92
C ILE A 461 2.88 23.93 -15.11
N ASP A 462 2.91 24.51 -13.91
CA ASP A 462 4.07 24.53 -13.02
C ASP A 462 5.38 24.97 -13.70
N GLY A 463 5.27 25.98 -14.58
CA GLY A 463 6.40 26.55 -15.32
C GLY A 463 6.85 25.75 -16.55
N VAL A 464 6.20 24.64 -16.87
CA VAL A 464 6.47 23.80 -18.05
C VAL A 464 5.40 24.03 -19.11
N ALA A 465 5.81 24.15 -20.37
CA ALA A 465 4.91 24.36 -21.50
C ALA A 465 4.31 23.03 -22.00
N TYR A 466 2.98 22.95 -22.01
CA TYR A 466 2.21 21.79 -22.45
C TYR A 466 1.34 22.07 -23.67
N LYS A 467 1.15 21.04 -24.48
CA LYS A 467 0.06 20.97 -25.47
C LYS A 467 -1.10 20.14 -24.89
N ILE A 468 -2.29 20.74 -24.82
CA ILE A 468 -3.52 20.05 -24.40
C ILE A 468 -4.29 19.67 -25.65
N ARG A 469 -4.45 18.37 -25.92
CA ARG A 469 -5.11 17.88 -27.13
C ARG A 469 -6.36 17.11 -26.80
N ASN A 470 -7.46 17.52 -27.41
CA ASN A 470 -8.75 16.89 -27.24
C ASN A 470 -9.15 16.16 -28.52
N VAL A 471 -9.60 14.92 -28.37
CA VAL A 471 -10.01 14.09 -29.50
C VAL A 471 -11.10 14.78 -30.33
N GLU A 472 -11.06 14.57 -31.64
CA GLU A 472 -12.09 15.07 -32.56
C GLU A 472 -13.38 14.25 -32.44
N ALA A 473 -14.53 14.91 -32.48
CA ALA A 473 -15.85 14.30 -32.49
C ALA A 473 -16.90 15.28 -33.02
N ASP A 474 -18.02 14.75 -33.50
CA ASP A 474 -19.19 15.55 -33.88
C ASP A 474 -20.05 15.79 -32.65
N VAL A 475 -20.34 17.06 -32.35
CA VAL A 475 -21.21 17.47 -31.23
C VAL A 475 -22.52 18.04 -31.78
N ASN A 476 -23.64 17.41 -31.43
CA ASN A 476 -24.96 17.86 -31.86
C ASN A 476 -25.36 19.16 -31.16
N SER A 477 -25.71 20.19 -31.93
CA SER A 477 -26.03 21.54 -31.43
C SER A 477 -27.39 21.71 -30.74
N THR A 478 -28.23 20.68 -30.74
CA THR A 478 -29.59 20.73 -30.15
C THR A 478 -29.73 19.83 -28.92
N GLY A 479 -28.90 18.79 -28.80
CA GLY A 479 -28.94 17.83 -27.70
C GLY A 479 -27.59 17.47 -27.10
N GLY A 480 -26.49 18.06 -27.56
CA GLY A 480 -25.14 17.80 -27.03
C GLY A 480 -24.57 16.41 -27.35
N ALA A 481 -25.32 15.51 -28.00
CA ALA A 481 -24.87 14.16 -28.32
C ALA A 481 -23.52 14.18 -29.08
N ILE A 482 -22.58 13.39 -28.58
CA ILE A 482 -21.23 13.26 -29.13
C ILE A 482 -21.20 11.98 -29.96
N THR A 483 -20.86 12.11 -31.24
CA THR A 483 -20.82 11.00 -32.21
C THR A 483 -19.55 11.07 -33.05
N ASN A 484 -19.29 10.04 -33.87
CA ASN A 484 -18.14 9.97 -34.76
C ASN A 484 -16.81 10.29 -34.06
N ILE A 485 -16.68 9.84 -32.81
CA ILE A 485 -15.52 10.09 -31.97
C ILE A 485 -14.31 9.44 -32.63
N LYS A 486 -13.30 10.25 -32.88
CA LYS A 486 -12.04 9.84 -33.46
C LYS A 486 -11.13 9.22 -32.40
N SER A 487 -9.90 8.93 -32.79
CA SER A 487 -8.87 8.48 -31.86
C SER A 487 -7.58 9.23 -32.11
N PHE A 488 -6.75 9.34 -31.08
CA PHE A 488 -5.33 9.60 -31.33
C PHE A 488 -4.68 8.30 -31.78
N LYS A 489 -3.76 8.37 -32.72
CA LYS A 489 -2.94 7.23 -33.17
C LYS A 489 -1.48 7.60 -33.07
N ILE A 490 -0.64 6.68 -32.60
CA ILE A 490 0.81 6.79 -32.72
C ILE A 490 1.33 5.67 -33.62
N GLU A 491 2.08 6.05 -34.65
CA GLU A 491 2.62 5.14 -35.66
C GLU A 491 3.96 5.67 -36.17
N GLY A 492 4.97 4.80 -36.21
CA GLY A 492 6.32 5.20 -36.63
C GLY A 492 6.93 6.35 -35.82
N GLY A 493 6.55 6.49 -34.54
CA GLY A 493 7.03 7.55 -33.65
C GLY A 493 6.32 8.89 -33.82
N GLU A 494 5.31 8.96 -34.67
CA GLU A 494 4.58 10.18 -35.00
C GLU A 494 3.15 10.11 -34.48
N LEU A 495 2.65 11.22 -33.95
CA LEU A 495 1.28 11.32 -33.42
C LEU A 495 0.31 11.80 -34.50
N TYR A 496 -0.89 11.24 -34.52
CA TYR A 496 -1.97 11.54 -35.45
C TYR A 496 -3.27 11.80 -34.68
N SER A 497 -4.08 12.72 -35.22
CA SER A 497 -5.50 12.82 -34.92
C SER A 497 -6.26 12.12 -36.03
N ASP A 498 -6.86 10.97 -35.74
CA ASP A 498 -7.40 10.03 -36.73
C ASP A 498 -6.34 9.70 -37.80
N THR A 499 -6.50 10.22 -39.02
CA THR A 499 -5.59 10.03 -40.15
C THR A 499 -4.65 11.21 -40.39
N THR A 500 -4.79 12.30 -39.63
CA THR A 500 -4.03 13.55 -39.83
C THR A 500 -2.84 13.62 -38.90
N LYS A 501 -1.64 13.70 -39.48
CA LYS A 501 -0.38 13.83 -38.72
C LYS A 501 -0.30 15.16 -37.95
N ILE A 502 0.15 15.10 -36.70
CA ILE A 502 0.42 16.26 -35.84
C ILE A 502 1.91 16.60 -35.92
N ASN A 503 2.25 17.80 -36.40
CA ASN A 503 3.62 18.21 -36.75
C ASN A 503 4.11 19.45 -35.98
N ASP A 504 3.68 19.66 -34.74
CA ASP A 504 4.12 20.78 -33.91
C ASP A 504 5.17 20.35 -32.85
N SER A 505 5.75 21.35 -32.18
CA SER A 505 6.56 21.11 -30.98
C SER A 505 5.68 20.54 -29.86
N ASN A 506 6.20 19.59 -29.08
CA ASN A 506 5.47 18.86 -28.03
C ASN A 506 4.36 17.93 -28.58
N SER A 507 4.61 17.24 -29.70
CA SER A 507 3.70 16.21 -30.22
C SER A 507 3.71 14.93 -29.37
N THR A 508 4.88 14.50 -28.87
CA THR A 508 5.06 13.26 -28.09
C THR A 508 5.68 13.50 -26.70
N SER A 509 5.86 14.76 -26.31
CA SER A 509 6.46 15.18 -25.04
C SER A 509 5.77 16.40 -24.47
N ASN A 510 5.63 16.52 -23.14
CA ASN A 510 4.85 17.59 -22.48
C ASN A 510 3.48 17.77 -23.14
N VAL A 511 2.75 16.67 -23.31
CA VAL A 511 1.43 16.65 -23.96
C VAL A 511 0.42 15.98 -23.05
N ILE A 512 -0.78 16.54 -23.00
CA ILE A 512 -1.95 15.91 -22.37
C ILE A 512 -2.89 15.47 -23.48
N LEU A 513 -3.10 14.16 -23.60
CA LEU A 513 -3.98 13.54 -24.58
C LEU A 513 -5.30 13.18 -23.91
N ASN A 514 -6.36 13.90 -24.27
CA ASN A 514 -7.71 13.70 -23.75
C ASN A 514 -8.58 13.07 -24.82
N GLY A 515 -9.08 11.87 -24.56
CA GLY A 515 -10.00 11.23 -25.49
C GLY A 515 -10.70 10.02 -24.89
N ILE A 516 -10.99 9.05 -25.75
CA ILE A 516 -11.54 7.76 -25.35
C ILE A 516 -10.47 6.67 -25.42
N THR A 517 -9.56 6.73 -26.40
CA THR A 517 -8.46 5.76 -26.56
C THR A 517 -7.32 6.36 -27.39
N LEU A 518 -6.07 6.06 -27.03
CA LEU A 518 -4.89 6.18 -27.88
C LEU A 518 -4.64 4.83 -28.58
N LEU A 519 -4.64 4.82 -29.90
CA LEU A 519 -4.30 3.65 -30.71
C LEU A 519 -2.79 3.58 -30.95
N VAL A 520 -2.21 2.43 -30.67
CA VAL A 520 -0.80 2.13 -30.97
C VAL A 520 -0.75 1.23 -32.19
N SER A 521 0.05 1.62 -33.16
CA SER A 521 0.28 0.84 -34.37
C SER A 521 1.77 0.53 -34.55
N THR A 522 2.13 0.02 -35.73
CA THR A 522 3.49 -0.42 -36.05
C THR A 522 4.53 0.71 -35.99
N GLY A 523 5.80 0.32 -35.88
CA GLY A 523 6.94 1.24 -35.76
C GLY A 523 7.37 1.52 -34.33
N GLU A 524 8.45 2.28 -34.15
CA GLU A 524 8.98 2.64 -32.84
C GLU A 524 8.23 3.83 -32.26
N ASN A 525 7.28 3.58 -31.35
CA ASN A 525 6.50 4.65 -30.73
C ASN A 525 6.99 4.96 -29.32
N LYS A 526 7.05 6.26 -28.99
CA LYS A 526 7.54 6.74 -27.70
C LYS A 526 6.74 7.95 -27.24
N LEU A 527 6.34 7.93 -25.98
CA LEU A 527 5.82 9.08 -25.25
C LEU A 527 6.72 9.32 -24.04
N ASP A 528 7.26 10.53 -23.90
CA ASP A 528 8.24 10.87 -22.87
C ASP A 528 8.09 12.28 -22.30
N ASN A 529 8.82 12.60 -21.23
CA ASN A 529 8.85 13.93 -20.61
C ASN A 529 7.45 14.44 -20.23
N SER A 530 6.86 13.85 -19.19
CA SER A 530 5.59 14.31 -18.59
C SER A 530 4.43 14.28 -19.58
N VAL A 531 4.08 13.09 -20.06
CA VAL A 531 2.85 12.88 -20.85
C VAL A 531 1.73 12.41 -19.94
N VAL A 532 0.51 12.90 -20.15
CA VAL A 532 -0.69 12.36 -19.50
C VAL A 532 -1.66 11.86 -20.57
N ILE A 533 -2.09 10.60 -20.45
CA ILE A 533 -3.08 9.99 -21.36
C ILE A 533 -4.33 9.74 -20.55
N ASN A 534 -5.44 10.39 -20.93
CA ASN A 534 -6.72 10.26 -20.26
C ASN A 534 -7.77 9.66 -21.18
N ALA A 535 -8.50 8.66 -20.67
CA ALA A 535 -9.62 8.02 -21.33
C ALA A 535 -10.75 7.67 -20.37
N TYR A 536 -11.98 7.64 -20.87
CA TYR A 536 -13.10 7.05 -20.13
C TYR A 536 -13.02 5.51 -20.10
N GLY A 537 -12.81 4.87 -21.26
CA GLY A 537 -12.60 3.42 -21.36
C GLY A 537 -11.11 3.07 -21.34
N THR A 538 -10.67 2.21 -22.25
CA THR A 538 -9.26 1.88 -22.44
C THR A 538 -8.44 3.09 -22.91
N ALA A 539 -7.41 3.45 -22.15
CA ALA A 539 -6.55 4.60 -22.44
C ALA A 539 -5.58 4.33 -23.58
N VAL A 540 -4.96 3.15 -23.60
CA VAL A 540 -4.03 2.75 -24.66
C VAL A 540 -4.48 1.40 -25.20
N LYS A 541 -4.65 1.33 -26.51
CA LYS A 541 -5.04 0.10 -27.20
C LYS A 541 -4.09 -0.17 -28.36
N PHE A 542 -3.46 -1.33 -28.35
CA PHE A 542 -2.71 -1.80 -29.50
C PHE A 542 -3.64 -2.30 -30.59
N ASP A 543 -3.25 -2.10 -31.85
CA ASP A 543 -4.01 -2.61 -32.98
C ASP A 543 -3.80 -4.12 -33.20
N ASN A 544 -4.57 -4.69 -34.12
CA ASN A 544 -4.50 -6.13 -34.38
C ASN A 544 -3.25 -6.56 -35.16
N ALA A 545 -2.49 -5.63 -35.73
CA ALA A 545 -1.23 -5.91 -36.42
C ALA A 545 -0.06 -6.01 -35.42
N GLY A 546 -0.24 -5.49 -34.21
CA GLY A 546 0.79 -5.40 -33.19
C GLY A 546 1.45 -4.01 -33.18
N GLY A 547 2.16 -3.68 -32.11
CA GLY A 547 2.89 -2.42 -32.04
C GLY A 547 3.95 -2.38 -30.95
N ASN A 548 4.77 -1.34 -30.96
CA ASN A 548 5.69 -1.04 -29.89
C ASN A 548 5.35 0.31 -29.27
N LEU A 549 5.25 0.39 -27.94
CA LEU A 549 5.10 1.65 -27.21
C LEU A 549 6.07 1.72 -26.04
N THR A 550 6.86 2.79 -25.98
CA THR A 550 7.66 3.15 -24.81
C THR A 550 7.04 4.32 -24.07
N LEU A 551 6.81 4.15 -22.77
CA LEU A 551 6.30 5.17 -21.85
C LEU A 551 7.37 5.55 -20.82
N SER A 552 7.64 6.84 -20.67
CA SER A 552 8.68 7.34 -19.76
C SER A 552 8.27 8.65 -19.10
N GLY A 553 8.09 8.64 -17.78
CA GLY A 553 7.52 9.82 -17.10
C GLY A 553 6.10 10.11 -17.60
N THR A 554 5.32 9.05 -17.85
CA THR A 554 3.97 9.13 -18.40
C THR A 554 2.94 8.65 -17.39
N THR A 555 1.84 9.37 -17.22
CA THR A 555 0.68 8.90 -16.46
C THR A 555 -0.40 8.41 -17.41
N VAL A 556 -0.92 7.20 -17.19
CA VAL A 556 -2.00 6.61 -17.99
C VAL A 556 -3.23 6.37 -17.12
N ASN A 557 -4.33 7.04 -17.50
CA ASN A 557 -5.60 7.05 -16.79
C ASN A 557 -6.71 6.51 -17.69
N GLY A 558 -7.45 5.50 -17.23
CA GLY A 558 -8.53 4.87 -17.98
C GLY A 558 -9.29 3.84 -17.14
N GLY A 559 -10.12 3.03 -17.78
CA GLY A 559 -10.92 1.99 -17.13
C GLY A 559 -12.06 2.52 -16.25
N ILE A 560 -12.51 3.76 -16.48
CA ILE A 560 -13.55 4.42 -15.69
C ILE A 560 -14.93 3.74 -15.88
N ASP A 561 -15.13 3.10 -17.03
CA ASP A 561 -16.32 2.29 -17.31
C ASP A 561 -16.42 1.01 -16.44
N GLY A 562 -15.38 0.70 -15.63
CA GLY A 562 -15.35 -0.43 -14.70
C GLY A 562 -15.18 -1.80 -15.34
N THR A 563 -15.00 -1.88 -16.66
CA THR A 563 -14.88 -3.16 -17.40
C THR A 563 -13.68 -3.22 -18.31
N SER A 564 -13.16 -2.06 -18.74
CA SER A 564 -12.00 -1.96 -19.61
C SER A 564 -10.68 -2.06 -18.83
N TYR A 565 -9.69 -2.69 -19.45
CA TYR A 565 -8.29 -2.51 -19.05
C TYR A 565 -7.85 -1.08 -19.35
N VAL A 566 -6.92 -0.55 -18.53
CA VAL A 566 -6.34 0.77 -18.80
C VAL A 566 -5.43 0.74 -20.02
N ILE A 567 -4.68 -0.36 -20.19
CA ILE A 567 -3.93 -0.68 -21.40
C ILE A 567 -4.37 -2.07 -21.87
N ALA A 568 -4.77 -2.17 -23.14
CA ALA A 568 -5.19 -3.43 -23.75
C ALA A 568 -4.38 -3.70 -25.03
N GLY A 569 -3.84 -4.90 -25.13
CA GLY A 569 -3.20 -5.39 -26.35
C GLY A 569 -4.19 -5.87 -27.40
N GLY A 570 -3.65 -6.17 -28.57
CA GLY A 570 -4.36 -6.65 -29.75
C GLY A 570 -4.21 -8.16 -29.96
N SER A 571 -4.37 -8.56 -31.22
CA SER A 571 -4.13 -9.93 -31.68
C SER A 571 -2.74 -10.14 -32.29
N GLY A 572 -2.03 -9.06 -32.60
CA GLY A 572 -0.65 -9.10 -33.07
C GLY A 572 0.31 -9.07 -31.90
N ASP A 573 1.59 -9.27 -32.17
CA ASP A 573 2.63 -9.24 -31.13
C ASP A 573 2.90 -7.80 -30.68
N ASP A 574 2.53 -7.49 -29.44
CA ASP A 574 2.67 -6.18 -28.84
C ASP A 574 3.91 -6.07 -27.95
N THR A 575 4.48 -4.89 -27.88
CA THR A 575 5.58 -4.57 -26.97
C THR A 575 5.30 -3.29 -26.21
N LEU A 576 5.05 -3.42 -24.91
CA LEU A 576 4.93 -2.29 -23.99
C LEU A 576 6.23 -2.14 -23.19
N THR A 577 6.82 -0.95 -23.19
CA THR A 577 8.02 -0.64 -22.41
C THR A 577 7.74 0.46 -21.40
N LEU A 578 7.85 0.13 -20.11
CA LEU A 578 7.67 1.05 -19.00
C LEU A 578 9.04 1.49 -18.48
N LYS A 579 9.26 2.80 -18.44
CA LYS A 579 10.45 3.42 -17.83
C LYS A 579 10.10 4.12 -16.51
N ASN A 580 11.13 4.42 -15.71
CA ASN A 580 10.96 5.12 -14.43
C ASN A 580 10.12 6.40 -14.57
N GLY A 581 9.27 6.64 -13.56
CA GLY A 581 8.32 7.75 -13.53
C GLY A 581 7.02 7.50 -14.31
N THR A 582 6.84 6.33 -14.93
CA THR A 582 5.56 5.94 -15.52
C THR A 582 4.60 5.48 -14.42
N ASN A 583 3.38 6.03 -14.42
CA ASN A 583 2.29 5.62 -13.54
C ASN A 583 1.11 5.07 -14.36
N ILE A 584 0.57 3.93 -13.94
CA ILE A 584 -0.55 3.25 -14.60
C ILE A 584 -1.63 3.01 -13.56
N ASN A 585 -2.73 3.74 -13.70
CA ASN A 585 -3.85 3.70 -12.76
C ASN A 585 -4.87 2.62 -13.16
N GLY A 586 -4.44 1.36 -13.27
CA GLY A 586 -5.32 0.22 -13.54
C GLY A 586 -4.62 -1.06 -14.02
N THR A 587 -5.42 -2.10 -14.27
CA THR A 587 -4.98 -3.41 -14.80
C THR A 587 -4.56 -3.32 -16.27
N ILE A 588 -3.45 -3.98 -16.61
CA ILE A 588 -2.94 -4.07 -17.98
C ILE A 588 -3.07 -5.49 -18.54
N ASP A 589 -3.39 -5.58 -19.82
CA ASP A 589 -3.51 -6.84 -20.55
C ASP A 589 -2.78 -6.77 -21.89
N GLY A 590 -1.94 -7.76 -22.19
CA GLY A 590 -1.19 -7.86 -23.44
C GLY A 590 -1.99 -8.41 -24.62
N GLY A 591 -3.19 -8.97 -24.38
CA GLY A 591 -4.04 -9.49 -25.44
C GLY A 591 -3.78 -10.96 -25.77
N THR A 592 -3.77 -11.29 -27.06
CA THR A 592 -3.72 -12.68 -27.55
C THR A 592 -2.52 -12.99 -28.44
N GLY A 593 -1.66 -12.01 -28.67
CA GLY A 593 -0.44 -12.15 -29.46
C GLY A 593 0.63 -12.92 -28.68
N ASN A 594 1.88 -12.79 -29.14
CA ASN A 594 3.04 -13.13 -28.32
C ASN A 594 3.64 -11.84 -27.78
N ASP A 595 3.10 -11.40 -26.65
CA ASP A 595 3.26 -10.02 -26.21
C ASP A 595 4.45 -9.87 -25.25
N THR A 596 5.01 -8.67 -25.21
CA THR A 596 6.23 -8.34 -24.45
C THR A 596 6.02 -7.12 -23.55
N LEU A 597 6.30 -7.28 -22.25
CA LEU A 597 6.34 -6.20 -21.27
C LEU A 597 7.79 -5.97 -20.79
N ASN A 598 8.35 -4.82 -21.13
CA ASN A 598 9.70 -4.42 -20.71
C ASN A 598 9.64 -3.40 -19.58
N PHE A 599 10.48 -3.59 -18.57
CA PHE A 599 10.75 -2.61 -17.52
C PHE A 599 12.18 -2.11 -17.63
N ASN A 600 12.37 -0.83 -17.94
CA ASN A 600 13.68 -0.25 -18.22
C ASN A 600 13.95 0.98 -17.33
N SER A 601 15.22 1.32 -17.08
CA SER A 601 15.56 2.56 -16.38
C SER A 601 15.40 3.80 -17.29
N ALA A 602 15.16 4.96 -16.68
CA ALA A 602 15.28 6.25 -17.38
C ALA A 602 16.73 6.76 -17.29
N LEU A 603 17.21 7.47 -18.31
CA LEU A 603 18.59 7.97 -18.38
C LEU A 603 18.95 9.03 -17.30
N THR A 604 17.99 9.54 -16.52
CA THR A 604 18.13 10.79 -15.75
C THR A 604 17.70 10.74 -14.28
N ARG A 605 17.21 9.62 -13.74
CA ARG A 605 16.80 9.52 -12.32
C ARG A 605 17.33 8.25 -11.66
N THR A 606 18.10 8.41 -10.59
CA THR A 606 18.58 7.35 -9.72
C THR A 606 17.52 6.97 -8.68
N ASN A 607 17.25 5.67 -8.54
CA ASN A 607 16.61 4.98 -7.39
C ASN A 607 15.08 4.91 -7.22
N ASP A 608 14.24 5.42 -8.13
CA ASP A 608 12.80 5.14 -8.04
C ASP A 608 12.48 3.83 -8.77
N GLY A 609 12.29 2.74 -8.02
CA GLY A 609 11.80 1.46 -8.57
C GLY A 609 10.34 1.56 -9.06
N ILE A 610 9.91 0.61 -9.90
CA ILE A 610 8.52 0.54 -10.37
C ILE A 610 7.72 -0.38 -9.43
N ASN A 611 6.67 0.15 -8.81
CA ASN A 611 5.75 -0.63 -7.99
C ASN A 611 4.54 -1.05 -8.81
N ILE A 612 4.21 -2.34 -8.80
CA ILE A 612 3.03 -2.89 -9.46
C ILE A 612 2.04 -3.35 -8.40
N GLN A 613 0.86 -2.72 -8.41
CA GLN A 613 -0.22 -2.92 -7.45
C GLN A 613 -1.50 -3.45 -8.10
N HIS A 614 -1.53 -3.58 -9.42
CA HIS A 614 -2.65 -4.12 -10.18
C HIS A 614 -2.24 -5.40 -10.91
N ASN A 615 -3.24 -6.16 -11.34
CA ASN A 615 -3.02 -7.39 -12.08
C ASN A 615 -2.35 -7.10 -13.44
N ILE A 616 -1.56 -8.07 -13.89
CA ILE A 616 -0.95 -8.11 -15.22
C ILE A 616 -1.41 -9.41 -15.89
N SER A 617 -1.87 -9.34 -17.12
CA SER A 617 -2.25 -10.53 -17.90
C SER A 617 -1.79 -10.42 -19.35
N GLY A 618 -1.74 -11.56 -20.04
CA GLY A 618 -1.59 -11.61 -21.50
C GLY A 618 -0.22 -11.17 -22.03
N PHE A 619 0.82 -11.08 -21.19
CA PHE A 619 2.19 -10.80 -21.64
C PHE A 619 3.05 -12.06 -21.55
N GLU A 620 3.28 -12.75 -22.66
CA GLU A 620 4.12 -13.94 -22.71
C GLU A 620 5.55 -13.69 -22.23
N ASN A 621 6.10 -12.54 -22.57
CA ASN A 621 7.49 -12.20 -22.31
C ASN A 621 7.56 -10.98 -21.39
N MET A 622 8.19 -11.12 -20.23
CA MET A 622 8.45 -10.02 -19.31
C MET A 622 9.94 -9.83 -19.14
N ASN A 623 10.46 -8.65 -19.48
CA ASN A 623 11.88 -8.33 -19.38
C ASN A 623 12.10 -7.28 -18.29
N ILE A 624 12.85 -7.65 -17.25
CA ILE A 624 13.11 -6.82 -16.08
C ILE A 624 14.54 -6.28 -16.19
N ASN A 625 14.68 -5.00 -16.55
CA ASN A 625 15.99 -4.33 -16.70
C ASN A 625 16.13 -3.10 -15.76
N THR A 626 15.24 -2.97 -14.79
CA THR A 626 15.27 -1.97 -13.71
C THR A 626 14.74 -2.62 -12.42
N ASN A 627 14.72 -1.89 -11.31
CA ASN A 627 14.16 -2.36 -10.06
C ASN A 627 12.63 -2.33 -10.11
N ILE A 628 11.99 -3.47 -9.88
CA ILE A 628 10.54 -3.59 -9.80
C ILE A 628 10.12 -4.34 -8.54
N THR A 629 8.98 -3.97 -7.97
CA THR A 629 8.36 -4.68 -6.86
C THR A 629 6.94 -5.08 -7.25
N LEU A 630 6.67 -6.39 -7.22
CA LEU A 630 5.32 -6.92 -7.35
C LEU A 630 4.74 -7.14 -5.95
N PHE A 631 3.60 -6.53 -5.68
CA PHE A 631 2.92 -6.64 -4.39
C PHE A 631 2.25 -7.99 -4.23
N GLU A 632 2.03 -8.39 -2.99
CA GLU A 632 1.43 -9.68 -2.61
C GLU A 632 -0.10 -9.65 -2.70
N LYS A 633 -0.70 -8.48 -2.51
CA LYS A 633 -2.14 -8.23 -2.62
C LYS A 633 -2.43 -7.15 -3.65
N THR A 634 -3.62 -7.26 -4.24
CA THR A 634 -4.28 -6.22 -5.03
C THR A 634 -5.75 -6.24 -4.67
N VAL A 635 -6.48 -5.24 -5.16
CA VAL A 635 -7.89 -5.08 -4.83
C VAL A 635 -8.73 -4.96 -6.07
N LYS A 636 -9.89 -5.61 -5.99
CA LYS A 636 -10.86 -5.66 -7.07
C LYS A 636 -11.64 -4.37 -7.15
N ALA A 637 -12.35 -4.19 -8.25
CA ALA A 637 -13.26 -3.07 -8.45
C ALA A 637 -14.35 -2.96 -7.36
N ASP A 638 -14.68 -4.05 -6.65
CA ASP A 638 -15.65 -4.07 -5.54
C ASP A 638 -15.04 -3.72 -4.16
N GLY A 639 -13.74 -3.42 -4.08
CA GLY A 639 -13.03 -3.10 -2.85
C GLY A 639 -12.59 -4.33 -2.03
N SER A 640 -12.81 -5.56 -2.52
CA SER A 640 -12.31 -6.75 -1.85
C SER A 640 -10.84 -7.03 -2.17
N VAL A 641 -10.09 -7.44 -1.14
CA VAL A 641 -8.67 -7.81 -1.26
C VAL A 641 -8.54 -9.21 -1.87
N GLU A 642 -7.66 -9.33 -2.86
CA GLU A 642 -7.20 -10.62 -3.39
C GLU A 642 -5.67 -10.65 -3.54
N GLY A 643 -5.12 -11.81 -3.87
CA GLY A 643 -3.72 -11.89 -4.28
C GLY A 643 -3.54 -11.16 -5.62
N LEU A 644 -2.51 -10.32 -5.73
CA LEU A 644 -2.08 -9.80 -7.02
C LEU A 644 -1.67 -10.98 -7.90
N LYS A 645 -1.98 -10.92 -9.20
CA LYS A 645 -1.68 -12.00 -10.13
C LYS A 645 -0.98 -11.45 -11.37
N VAL A 646 0.05 -12.18 -11.76
CA VAL A 646 0.60 -12.14 -13.12
C VAL A 646 0.21 -13.45 -13.80
N THR A 647 -0.54 -13.37 -14.89
CA THR A 647 -1.01 -14.54 -15.66
C THR A 647 -0.58 -14.47 -17.11
N GLY A 648 -0.43 -15.63 -17.76
CA GLY A 648 0.05 -15.71 -19.15
C GLY A 648 1.55 -15.49 -19.37
N ALA A 649 2.34 -15.18 -18.34
CA ALA A 649 3.79 -14.98 -18.46
C ALA A 649 4.54 -16.30 -18.67
N LYS A 650 5.01 -16.54 -19.90
CA LYS A 650 5.77 -17.74 -20.29
C LYS A 650 7.27 -17.59 -20.05
N ASN A 651 7.82 -16.40 -20.28
CA ASN A 651 9.25 -16.11 -20.12
C ASN A 651 9.42 -14.83 -19.29
N ILE A 652 9.96 -14.94 -18.09
CA ILE A 652 10.35 -13.80 -17.25
C ILE A 652 11.88 -13.75 -17.25
N THR A 653 12.45 -12.71 -17.85
CA THR A 653 13.90 -12.55 -17.99
C THR A 653 14.37 -11.36 -17.16
N ILE A 654 15.26 -11.60 -16.21
CA ILE A 654 15.86 -10.54 -15.39
C ILE A 654 17.22 -10.17 -15.97
N GLY A 655 17.31 -9.01 -16.62
CA GLY A 655 18.55 -8.50 -17.21
C GLY A 655 19.56 -8.07 -16.16
N ALA A 656 20.82 -7.86 -16.56
CA ALA A 656 21.94 -7.58 -15.63
C ALA A 656 21.71 -6.41 -14.64
N ASN A 657 20.93 -5.40 -15.04
CA ASN A 657 20.60 -4.24 -14.20
C ASN A 657 19.21 -4.34 -13.54
N GLY A 658 18.51 -5.46 -13.74
CA GLY A 658 17.17 -5.70 -13.24
C GLY A 658 17.16 -6.32 -11.85
N VAL A 659 16.20 -5.88 -11.04
CA VAL A 659 15.85 -6.54 -9.78
C VAL A 659 14.35 -6.75 -9.78
N LEU A 660 13.92 -8.01 -9.71
CA LEU A 660 12.52 -8.37 -9.49
C LEU A 660 12.34 -8.73 -8.02
N THR A 661 11.62 -7.90 -7.27
CA THR A 661 11.24 -8.18 -5.89
C THR A 661 9.80 -8.71 -5.84
N LEU A 662 9.63 -9.91 -5.28
CA LEU A 662 8.32 -10.49 -4.98
C LEU A 662 8.04 -10.35 -3.50
N ARG A 663 6.96 -9.65 -3.16
CA ARG A 663 6.48 -9.60 -1.78
C ARG A 663 5.70 -10.87 -1.45
N ILE A 664 6.00 -11.45 -0.30
CA ILE A 664 5.38 -12.70 0.17
C ILE A 664 4.18 -12.39 1.07
N ASP A 665 3.12 -13.18 0.92
CA ASP A 665 1.95 -13.22 1.80
C ASP A 665 2.08 -14.44 2.73
N SER A 666 2.88 -14.29 3.78
CA SER A 666 3.21 -15.38 4.71
C SER A 666 1.98 -15.95 5.44
N ALA A 667 0.96 -15.12 5.62
CA ALA A 667 -0.32 -15.51 6.24
C ALA A 667 -1.18 -16.42 5.34
N ASN A 668 -0.80 -16.63 4.08
CA ASN A 668 -1.61 -17.32 3.08
C ASN A 668 -0.76 -18.28 2.24
N ASP A 669 -0.10 -19.20 2.94
CA ASP A 669 0.77 -20.23 2.35
C ASP A 669 1.96 -19.62 1.58
N ASN A 670 2.48 -18.49 2.05
CA ASN A 670 3.60 -17.76 1.42
C ASN A 670 3.36 -17.43 -0.07
N LYS A 671 2.12 -17.12 -0.45
CA LYS A 671 1.77 -16.75 -1.84
C LYS A 671 2.39 -15.42 -2.25
N HIS A 672 2.52 -15.22 -3.56
CA HIS A 672 3.01 -13.99 -4.19
C HIS A 672 2.40 -13.82 -5.59
N ALA A 673 2.72 -12.70 -6.25
CA ALA A 673 2.21 -12.32 -7.58
C ALA A 673 2.32 -13.42 -8.66
N LEU A 674 3.42 -14.19 -8.62
CA LEU A 674 3.69 -15.30 -9.55
C LEU A 674 3.22 -16.69 -9.05
N SER A 675 2.56 -16.81 -7.89
CA SER A 675 2.16 -18.13 -7.36
C SER A 675 1.05 -18.80 -8.18
N THR A 676 0.31 -18.03 -8.98
CA THR A 676 -0.72 -18.54 -9.90
C THR A 676 -0.23 -18.62 -11.35
N GLY A 677 1.05 -18.34 -11.63
CA GLY A 677 1.58 -18.22 -12.99
C GLY A 677 1.46 -19.52 -13.80
N ASP A 678 1.09 -19.39 -15.08
CA ASP A 678 0.81 -20.50 -15.98
C ASP A 678 2.11 -21.04 -16.64
N ASN A 679 2.68 -22.14 -16.12
CA ASN A 679 3.73 -22.96 -16.77
C ASN A 679 4.92 -22.18 -17.40
N GLY A 680 5.27 -21.01 -16.87
CA GLY A 680 6.34 -20.16 -17.40
C GLY A 680 7.74 -20.56 -16.94
N THR A 681 8.74 -19.77 -17.29
CA THR A 681 10.13 -19.90 -16.79
C THR A 681 10.67 -18.53 -16.38
N ILE A 682 11.30 -18.47 -15.21
CA ILE A 682 12.08 -17.30 -14.77
C ILE A 682 13.56 -17.56 -15.02
N THR A 683 14.23 -16.64 -15.69
CA THR A 683 15.66 -16.69 -16.01
C THR A 683 16.36 -15.40 -15.57
N SER A 684 17.67 -15.48 -15.31
CA SER A 684 18.52 -14.32 -15.05
C SER A 684 19.70 -14.24 -16.01
N ASN A 685 19.94 -13.05 -16.55
CA ASN A 685 21.12 -12.68 -17.31
C ASN A 685 22.04 -11.76 -16.48
N GLY A 686 22.18 -12.07 -15.19
CA GLY A 686 23.00 -11.32 -14.22
C GLY A 686 22.20 -10.42 -13.28
N GLY A 687 20.89 -10.28 -13.48
CA GLY A 687 19.99 -9.54 -12.58
C GLY A 687 19.51 -10.39 -11.41
N LYS A 688 18.80 -9.76 -10.45
CA LYS A 688 18.42 -10.42 -9.19
C LYS A 688 16.92 -10.69 -9.08
N LEU A 689 16.58 -11.87 -8.55
CA LEU A 689 15.26 -12.19 -8.01
C LEU A 689 15.34 -12.13 -6.48
N LEU A 690 14.53 -11.26 -5.87
CA LEU A 690 14.48 -11.08 -4.42
C LEU A 690 13.11 -11.47 -3.87
N LEU A 691 13.10 -12.16 -2.74
CA LEU A 691 11.91 -12.42 -1.94
C LEU A 691 11.86 -11.46 -0.75
N ALA A 692 10.89 -10.54 -0.76
CA ALA A 692 10.57 -9.72 0.39
C ALA A 692 9.71 -10.53 1.34
N LEU A 693 10.35 -11.03 2.40
CA LEU A 693 9.85 -12.15 3.21
C LEU A 693 8.54 -11.85 3.92
N ASN A 694 8.31 -10.60 4.35
CA ASN A 694 7.10 -10.19 5.10
C ASN A 694 6.67 -11.28 6.09
N GLY A 695 7.55 -11.74 6.96
CA GLY A 695 7.28 -12.79 7.94
C GLY A 695 7.35 -14.25 7.52
N ALA A 696 7.86 -14.54 6.32
CA ALA A 696 8.39 -15.85 5.99
C ALA A 696 9.80 -16.03 6.57
N GLY A 697 9.93 -16.89 7.58
CA GLY A 697 11.18 -17.18 8.30
C GLY A 697 12.03 -18.32 7.72
N ASN A 698 13.11 -18.68 8.43
CA ASN A 698 13.89 -19.89 8.19
C ASN A 698 12.97 -21.12 8.00
N GLU A 699 13.30 -22.00 7.05
CA GLU A 699 12.52 -23.17 6.65
C GLU A 699 11.18 -22.89 5.94
N SER A 700 10.77 -21.63 5.78
CA SER A 700 9.57 -21.28 5.01
C SER A 700 9.68 -21.76 3.57
N VAL A 701 8.66 -22.45 3.09
CA VAL A 701 8.56 -22.92 1.71
C VAL A 701 7.82 -21.87 0.87
N ILE A 702 8.43 -21.44 -0.22
CA ILE A 702 7.87 -20.49 -1.19
C ILE A 702 7.65 -21.23 -2.51
N SER A 703 6.40 -21.25 -2.98
CA SER A 703 6.00 -21.97 -4.19
C SER A 703 5.75 -21.04 -5.37
N PHE A 704 6.37 -21.36 -6.50
CA PHE A 704 6.17 -20.68 -7.79
C PHE A 704 5.14 -21.40 -8.68
N GLY A 705 4.37 -22.33 -8.10
CA GLY A 705 3.39 -23.13 -8.82
C GLY A 705 4.04 -23.92 -9.96
N ASP A 706 3.50 -23.77 -11.17
CA ASP A 706 4.02 -24.43 -12.36
C ASP A 706 5.14 -23.63 -13.05
N THR A 707 5.49 -22.44 -12.54
CA THR A 707 6.56 -21.62 -13.11
C THR A 707 7.92 -22.21 -12.78
N THR A 708 8.67 -22.56 -13.81
CA THR A 708 10.01 -23.14 -13.72
C THR A 708 11.01 -22.08 -13.27
N LEU A 709 11.83 -22.42 -12.28
CA LEU A 709 12.96 -21.60 -11.85
C LEU A 709 14.22 -22.08 -12.56
N ASP A 710 14.66 -21.38 -13.59
CA ASP A 710 15.84 -21.80 -14.37
C ASP A 710 17.13 -21.79 -13.53
N LYS A 711 18.11 -22.60 -13.92
CA LYS A 711 19.41 -22.72 -13.25
C LYS A 711 20.25 -21.42 -13.26
N SER A 712 19.92 -20.47 -14.13
CA SER A 712 20.53 -19.13 -14.12
C SER A 712 20.22 -18.32 -12.87
N LEU A 713 19.15 -18.68 -12.13
CA LEU A 713 18.83 -18.14 -10.82
C LEU A 713 19.70 -18.81 -9.74
N VAL A 714 20.98 -18.43 -9.66
CA VAL A 714 21.93 -19.06 -8.75
C VAL A 714 21.60 -18.68 -7.31
N THR A 715 21.28 -19.70 -6.52
CA THR A 715 21.07 -19.56 -5.08
C THR A 715 22.39 -19.66 -4.31
N ALA A 716 22.39 -19.22 -3.06
CA ALA A 716 23.58 -19.29 -2.20
C ALA A 716 24.08 -20.73 -1.95
N HIS A 717 23.26 -21.75 -2.15
CA HIS A 717 23.63 -23.17 -2.04
C HIS A 717 24.19 -23.78 -3.33
N GLU A 718 24.17 -23.01 -4.42
CA GLU A 718 24.61 -23.43 -5.75
C GLU A 718 25.82 -22.60 -6.21
N ALA A 719 25.98 -21.39 -5.69
CA ALA A 719 27.05 -20.48 -6.04
C ALA A 719 28.42 -20.96 -5.54
N GLU A 720 29.46 -20.77 -6.37
CA GLU A 720 30.86 -20.94 -5.95
C GLU A 720 31.36 -19.70 -5.19
N ASN A 721 30.88 -18.50 -5.55
CA ASN A 721 31.23 -17.24 -4.91
C ASN A 721 29.97 -16.43 -4.55
N GLU A 722 30.03 -15.62 -3.49
CA GLU A 722 28.89 -14.79 -3.04
C GLU A 722 28.40 -13.80 -4.13
N GLY A 723 29.32 -13.32 -4.98
CA GLY A 723 29.00 -12.42 -6.11
C GLY A 723 28.19 -13.07 -7.22
N ASP A 724 28.12 -14.41 -7.28
CA ASP A 724 27.34 -15.15 -8.27
C ASP A 724 25.87 -15.30 -7.83
N ILE A 725 25.56 -15.04 -6.56
CA ILE A 725 24.22 -15.18 -5.99
C ILE A 725 23.30 -14.10 -6.56
N ASN A 726 22.24 -14.54 -7.23
CA ASN A 726 21.28 -13.65 -7.84
C ASN A 726 19.83 -14.02 -7.52
N PHE A 727 19.60 -15.14 -6.82
CA PHE A 727 18.31 -15.48 -6.25
C PHE A 727 18.43 -15.58 -4.74
N THR A 728 17.80 -14.64 -4.03
CA THR A 728 17.88 -14.54 -2.57
C THR A 728 16.69 -13.77 -1.98
N THR A 729 16.77 -13.33 -0.73
CA THR A 729 15.75 -12.55 -0.02
C THR A 729 16.22 -11.11 0.20
N THR A 730 15.33 -10.25 0.66
CA THR A 730 15.70 -8.88 1.08
C THR A 730 16.33 -8.82 2.48
N SER A 731 16.33 -9.93 3.23
CA SER A 731 16.92 -9.99 4.56
C SER A 731 18.41 -10.31 4.47
N VAL A 732 19.24 -9.66 5.29
CA VAL A 732 20.68 -9.96 5.40
C VAL A 732 20.98 -11.24 6.18
N LEU A 733 20.06 -11.69 7.04
CA LEU A 733 20.20 -12.93 7.81
C LEU A 733 19.63 -14.13 7.08
N HIS A 734 18.41 -13.98 6.54
CA HIS A 734 17.76 -14.98 5.69
C HIS A 734 18.16 -14.80 4.21
N ASN A 735 19.38 -14.32 3.96
CA ASN A 735 19.89 -14.00 2.63
C ASN A 735 20.30 -15.26 1.84
N MET A 736 19.72 -16.42 2.13
CA MET A 736 19.97 -17.66 1.41
C MET A 736 18.63 -18.32 1.11
N VAL A 737 18.50 -18.81 -0.12
CA VAL A 737 17.38 -19.65 -0.52
C VAL A 737 17.91 -21.00 -0.97
N LYS A 738 17.14 -22.06 -0.76
CA LYS A 738 17.49 -23.42 -1.13
C LYS A 738 16.43 -24.01 -2.05
N ARG A 739 16.81 -24.47 -3.22
CA ARG A 739 15.85 -25.17 -4.10
C ARG A 739 15.41 -26.49 -3.51
N VAL A 740 14.14 -26.81 -3.73
CA VAL A 740 13.58 -28.14 -3.46
C VAL A 740 13.71 -28.99 -4.72
N SER A 741 14.45 -30.10 -4.62
CA SER A 741 14.71 -30.98 -5.77
C SER A 741 13.41 -31.49 -6.41
N GLY A 742 13.28 -31.30 -7.72
CA GLY A 742 12.16 -31.79 -8.52
C GLY A 742 10.86 -31.01 -8.34
N ARG A 743 10.89 -29.83 -7.71
CA ARG A 743 9.75 -28.94 -7.54
C ARG A 743 10.13 -27.49 -7.85
N ASN A 744 9.14 -26.67 -8.20
CA ASN A 744 9.30 -25.23 -8.37
C ASN A 744 9.11 -24.50 -7.02
N GLU A 745 9.86 -24.96 -6.02
CA GLU A 745 9.79 -24.47 -4.65
C GLU A 745 11.19 -24.11 -4.16
N VAL A 746 11.26 -23.09 -3.31
CA VAL A 746 12.46 -22.78 -2.52
C VAL A 746 12.12 -22.78 -1.04
N ILE A 747 13.14 -23.07 -0.24
CA ILE A 747 13.11 -23.00 1.21
C ILE A 747 13.99 -21.83 1.62
N ILE A 748 13.48 -20.94 2.46
CA ILE A 748 14.26 -19.86 3.06
C ILE A 748 15.24 -20.44 4.06
N THR A 749 16.47 -19.97 4.05
CA THR A 749 17.53 -20.43 4.95
C THR A 749 18.34 -19.27 5.48
N SER A 750 18.86 -19.42 6.68
CA SER A 750 19.76 -18.44 7.28
C SER A 750 21.20 -18.60 6.77
N LYS A 751 21.97 -17.50 6.73
CA LYS A 751 23.42 -17.58 6.52
C LYS A 751 24.08 -18.45 7.60
N ALA A 752 25.15 -19.14 7.24
CA ALA A 752 25.95 -19.89 8.23
C ALA A 752 26.78 -18.95 9.11
N ASP A 753 27.27 -17.86 8.52
CA ASP A 753 28.08 -16.84 9.16
C ASP A 753 27.44 -15.46 9.01
N LEU A 754 27.72 -14.57 9.97
CA LEU A 754 27.36 -13.16 9.86
C LEU A 754 27.98 -12.53 8.60
N PRO A 755 27.33 -11.52 7.97
CA PRO A 755 27.91 -10.77 6.86
C PRO A 755 29.34 -10.27 7.16
N THR A 756 30.27 -10.45 6.22
CA THR A 756 31.72 -10.30 6.42
C THR A 756 32.17 -8.95 6.95
N ILE A 757 32.99 -8.96 8.03
CA ILE A 757 33.96 -7.91 8.38
C ILE A 757 35.32 -8.58 8.68
N PRO A 758 36.44 -8.14 8.06
CA PRO A 758 37.77 -8.69 8.32
C PRO A 758 38.32 -8.32 9.72
N ASP A 759 39.01 -9.28 10.35
CA ASP A 759 40.00 -9.10 11.43
C ASP A 759 39.55 -8.39 12.72
N ASN A 760 38.44 -8.82 13.32
CA ASN A 760 38.13 -8.49 14.73
C ASN A 760 37.80 -9.75 15.55
N LEU A 761 38.56 -9.99 16.63
CA LEU A 761 38.37 -11.09 17.58
C LEU A 761 36.97 -11.06 18.24
N ALA A 762 36.33 -9.90 18.35
CA ALA A 762 34.97 -9.79 18.86
C ALA A 762 33.98 -10.48 17.90
N TYR A 763 34.08 -10.21 16.60
CA TYR A 763 33.19 -10.76 15.58
C TYR A 763 33.30 -12.27 15.41
N GLU A 764 34.49 -12.85 15.55
CA GLU A 764 34.65 -14.32 15.51
C GLU A 764 33.80 -15.02 16.58
N LYS A 765 33.64 -14.37 17.74
CA LYS A 765 32.86 -14.91 18.86
C LYS A 765 31.36 -14.64 18.68
N LEU A 766 30.98 -13.48 18.17
CA LEU A 766 29.59 -13.18 17.77
C LEU A 766 29.12 -14.17 16.71
N ASN A 767 29.99 -14.47 15.74
CA ASN A 767 29.70 -15.41 14.67
C ASN A 767 29.48 -16.84 15.19
N LYS A 768 30.24 -17.28 16.20
CA LYS A 768 30.01 -18.59 16.85
C LYS A 768 28.65 -18.65 17.57
N ILE A 769 28.21 -17.53 18.15
CA ILE A 769 26.88 -17.45 18.77
C ILE A 769 25.80 -17.46 17.69
N TYR A 770 25.96 -16.65 16.65
CA TYR A 770 25.08 -16.66 15.49
C TYR A 770 24.92 -18.07 14.89
N GLN A 771 26.02 -18.78 14.64
CA GLN A 771 26.02 -20.17 14.17
C GLN A 771 25.23 -21.11 15.09
N SER A 772 25.30 -20.90 16.41
CA SER A 772 24.52 -21.68 17.36
C SER A 772 23.01 -21.42 17.23
N LEU A 773 22.59 -20.20 16.88
CA LEU A 773 21.19 -19.83 16.63
C LEU A 773 20.69 -20.38 15.28
N CYS A 774 21.58 -20.52 14.29
CA CYS A 774 21.28 -21.16 13.00
C CYS A 774 21.03 -22.67 13.11
N SER A 775 21.38 -23.29 14.25
CA SER A 775 21.27 -24.74 14.43
C SER A 775 19.79 -25.18 14.36
N PRO A 776 19.45 -26.24 13.60
CA PRO A 776 18.10 -26.81 13.57
C PRO A 776 17.55 -27.24 14.94
N LEU A 777 18.45 -27.46 15.91
CA LEU A 777 18.08 -27.81 17.29
C LEU A 777 17.62 -26.59 18.11
N VAL A 778 18.03 -25.39 17.72
CA VAL A 778 17.72 -24.12 18.40
C VAL A 778 16.65 -23.36 17.61
N ASN A 779 16.69 -23.44 16.28
CA ASN A 779 15.85 -22.70 15.32
C ASN A 779 15.68 -21.22 15.69
N GLY A 780 16.75 -20.62 16.20
CA GLY A 780 16.68 -19.31 16.86
C GLY A 780 16.46 -18.17 15.89
N LEU A 781 16.66 -18.37 14.58
CA LEU A 781 16.60 -17.31 13.56
C LEU A 781 15.27 -17.19 12.85
N GLU A 782 14.33 -18.13 13.01
CA GLU A 782 13.06 -18.20 12.26
C GLU A 782 12.32 -16.86 12.20
N ASN A 783 12.50 -16.05 13.23
CA ASN A 783 11.80 -14.80 13.50
C ASN A 783 12.57 -13.53 13.05
N PHE A 784 13.84 -13.63 12.64
CA PHE A 784 14.69 -12.46 12.42
C PHE A 784 14.70 -11.95 10.97
N ASN A 785 13.82 -11.00 10.65
CA ASN A 785 13.91 -10.24 9.38
C ASN A 785 14.76 -8.97 9.53
N VAL A 786 16.08 -9.14 9.40
CA VAL A 786 17.07 -8.05 9.51
C VAL A 786 17.51 -7.62 8.11
N ASP A 787 17.59 -6.32 7.88
CA ASP A 787 18.16 -5.67 6.69
C ASP A 787 19.46 -4.93 7.07
N ASP A 788 20.08 -4.22 6.12
CA ASP A 788 21.36 -3.51 6.36
C ASP A 788 21.25 -2.47 7.49
N GLU A 789 20.13 -1.78 7.60
CA GLU A 789 19.89 -0.77 8.64
C GLU A 789 19.76 -1.41 10.02
N LYS A 790 19.21 -2.62 10.10
CA LYS A 790 19.00 -3.38 11.35
C LYS A 790 20.17 -4.27 11.74
N LEU A 791 21.16 -4.46 10.87
CA LEU A 791 22.28 -5.39 11.11
C LEU A 791 23.05 -4.99 12.37
N SER A 792 23.29 -3.70 12.60
CA SER A 792 24.00 -3.21 13.79
C SER A 792 23.30 -3.62 15.09
N THR A 793 21.98 -3.49 15.15
CA THR A 793 21.18 -3.88 16.31
C THR A 793 21.28 -5.37 16.59
N PHE A 794 21.18 -6.19 15.54
CA PHE A 794 21.30 -7.65 15.65
C PHE A 794 22.70 -8.08 16.12
N LEU A 795 23.76 -7.41 15.67
CA LEU A 795 25.12 -7.67 16.12
C LEU A 795 25.32 -7.31 17.60
N GLY A 796 24.68 -6.23 18.05
CA GLY A 796 24.64 -5.85 19.46
C GLY A 796 24.03 -6.95 20.33
N TYR A 797 22.90 -7.54 19.92
CA TYR A 797 22.31 -8.69 20.62
C TYR A 797 23.27 -9.86 20.78
N LEU A 798 23.94 -10.27 19.69
CA LEU A 798 24.90 -11.37 19.75
C LEU A 798 26.03 -11.05 20.73
N ASN A 799 26.41 -9.77 20.84
CA ASN A 799 27.43 -9.31 21.77
C ASN A 799 26.96 -9.38 23.21
N ASP A 800 25.69 -9.08 23.49
CA ASP A 800 25.14 -9.21 24.84
C ASP A 800 25.08 -10.67 25.29
N ILE A 801 24.73 -11.61 24.38
CA ILE A 801 24.84 -13.05 24.66
C ILE A 801 26.31 -13.43 24.95
N TYR A 802 27.24 -12.87 24.19
CA TYR A 802 28.67 -13.16 24.34
C TYR A 802 29.21 -12.69 25.70
N VAL A 803 28.89 -11.45 26.08
CA VAL A 803 29.41 -10.80 27.28
C VAL A 803 28.67 -11.25 28.54
N GLY A 804 27.36 -11.57 28.45
CA GLY A 804 26.52 -12.00 29.57
C GLY A 804 26.77 -13.43 30.09
N ASN A 805 27.59 -14.24 29.43
CA ASN A 805 27.88 -15.61 29.85
C ASN A 805 28.95 -15.65 30.97
N PRO A 806 28.77 -16.38 32.10
CA PRO A 806 29.75 -16.45 33.19
C PRO A 806 31.17 -16.92 32.78
N TYR A 807 31.32 -17.57 31.63
CA TYR A 807 32.63 -17.95 31.08
C TYR A 807 33.40 -16.77 30.42
N SER A 808 32.73 -15.68 30.02
CA SER A 808 33.37 -14.49 29.43
C SER A 808 34.19 -13.72 30.48
N TYR A 809 33.66 -13.58 31.71
CA TYR A 809 34.31 -12.97 32.87
C TYR A 809 35.62 -13.66 33.27
N SER A 810 35.67 -14.99 33.14
CA SER A 810 36.87 -15.80 33.38
C SER A 810 38.01 -15.43 32.42
N SER A 811 37.68 -15.18 31.14
CA SER A 811 38.67 -14.83 30.12
C SER A 811 39.22 -13.40 30.24
N GLU A 812 38.39 -12.44 30.66
CA GLU A 812 38.84 -11.07 30.95
C GLU A 812 39.72 -10.98 32.21
N LEU A 813 39.36 -11.71 33.26
CA LEU A 813 40.19 -11.82 34.46
C LEU A 813 41.54 -12.48 34.15
N SER A 814 41.56 -13.47 33.25
CA SER A 814 42.79 -14.11 32.79
C SER A 814 43.67 -13.18 31.92
N ARG A 815 43.06 -12.27 31.16
CA ARG A 815 43.77 -11.24 30.37
C ARG A 815 44.30 -10.06 31.21
N LYS A 816 43.62 -9.72 32.31
CA LYS A 816 44.09 -8.71 33.28
C LYS A 816 45.12 -9.25 34.28
N SER A 817 45.36 -10.57 34.28
CA SER A 817 46.34 -11.25 35.14
C SER A 817 47.57 -11.78 34.41
N ALA A 818 47.74 -11.46 33.12
CA ALA A 818 48.92 -11.78 32.31
C ALA A 818 49.83 -10.57 32.11
#